data_AF-A0A1Q3GSP1-F1
#
_entry.id   AF-A0A1Q3GSP1-F1
#
_cell.length_a   1.000
_cell.length_b   1.000
_cell.length_c   1.000
_cell.angle_alpha   90.00
_cell.angle_beta   90.00
_cell.angle_gamma   90.00
#
_symmetry.space_group_name_H-M   'P 1'
#
loop_
_entity.id
_entity.type
_entity.pdbx_description
1 polymer ?
#
loop_
_entity_poly.entity_id
_entity_poly.type
_entity_poly.pdbx_seq_one_letter_code
_entity_poly.pdbx_strand_id
1 'polypeptide(L)'
;MGGLVCHAQYQAKDLEKLIKQLNQASSNSEKAETLYKIGLWYEHDKGYEKAIQYLDQAYQLEEKEGNQTGQVNNLQHMVYAYKQTGLYPDAIEHSKDLLKLHQKQGNQTGYNNTLKDISMLHKLNHDYKSAIKTDQELVSIYKENNDQKALVKTYADLGFLNLELDNASQALKEYDNAQKINQNIEGQTSLQGDLLINMGFIFGRELKIQDKAKEYYQKALALKQQTNDYGTQAMLHNEIGQIDYKNGQKKEAQQHAQKAIALAKNHPGDQKYNTLAKSYQLLADLHAKDNDHKTSAQYYAQYLEVQNVLDSLENERLVTQQQQLRKMQAENKKTRSRLFAKERRRSRMQDQLLKQENELKALKIKEKEADIIRKQQLLQQEQLKTAELEKDKVVQLLALAEQKQKTAEQSALAEKQRMLAEKQKLENEKKQEELERAKQEKIAIEKEKELQKTKLDAAKKAEKLKEQELQHVKERNRLRDYLFVLFAVVVVLVIMGLISTVRSRKKLQVKNTLLNEANNEINEQKEEILVQNEELNTRNQQIETERVKSDNLLLNILPFETAQELKDKGSATPQHYEQVSVLFTDFKGFTKLAEKLSPEDVIAELNHCFTAFDDICKKHNIEKIKTIGDAYMAAGGVPVANTSNAIDAINAGLEMQTFMAQWKAQKLAQNLPVWELRLGIHTGEIVAGVVGKDKFAYDIWGDTVNLASRMESSGEPGMVNISGDTYELVKDHFKTEYRGKIKAKNKGEVDMYFIKGTA
;
A
#
# COMPACT_ATOMS: atom_id res chain seq x y z
N MET A 1 24.24 9.16 -11.49
CA MET A 1 24.30 9.72 -12.85
C MET A 1 24.81 8.64 -13.79
N GLY A 2 23.89 7.95 -14.48
CA GLY A 2 24.17 7.17 -15.67
C GLY A 2 23.22 7.74 -16.72
N GLY A 3 23.80 8.33 -17.77
CA GLY A 3 23.12 9.25 -18.68
C GLY A 3 21.94 8.61 -19.42
N LEU A 4 20.82 9.32 -19.31
CA LEU A 4 19.68 9.36 -20.21
C LEU A 4 20.07 9.06 -21.67
N VAL A 5 19.49 7.98 -22.18
CA VAL A 5 19.40 7.69 -23.61
C VAL A 5 18.67 8.85 -24.30
N CYS A 6 19.37 9.46 -25.25
CA CYS A 6 18.89 10.26 -26.39
C CYS A 6 17.58 11.06 -26.21
N HIS A 7 17.72 12.37 -25.94
CA HIS A 7 16.63 13.36 -25.99
C HIS A 7 16.27 13.69 -27.44
N ALA A 8 15.56 12.79 -28.13
CA ALA A 8 14.86 13.16 -29.36
C ALA A 8 13.51 13.79 -28.99
N GLN A 9 13.21 14.98 -29.52
CA GLN A 9 11.88 15.60 -29.41
C GLN A 9 10.86 14.69 -30.10
N TYR A 10 10.13 13.91 -29.31
CA TYR A 10 9.01 13.11 -29.80
C TYR A 10 7.83 14.04 -30.15
N GLN A 11 7.49 14.15 -31.43
CA GLN A 11 6.36 14.93 -31.93
C GLN A 11 5.08 14.08 -32.01
N ALA A 12 3.91 14.72 -32.12
CA ALA A 12 2.62 14.02 -32.30
C ALA A 12 2.62 13.09 -33.55
N LYS A 13 3.32 13.48 -34.61
CA LYS A 13 3.51 12.66 -35.82
C LYS A 13 4.28 11.36 -35.55
N ASP A 14 5.12 11.33 -34.52
CA ASP A 14 5.88 10.13 -34.16
C ASP A 14 4.96 9.08 -33.49
N LEU A 15 3.98 9.52 -32.71
CA LEU A 15 3.00 8.61 -32.10
C LEU A 15 2.10 7.93 -33.15
N GLU A 16 1.58 8.69 -34.12
CA GLU A 16 0.75 8.13 -35.19
C GLU A 16 1.52 7.07 -36.00
N LYS A 17 2.80 7.34 -36.28
CA LYS A 17 3.70 6.40 -36.95
C LYS A 17 3.90 5.13 -36.13
N LEU A 18 4.15 5.25 -34.82
CA LEU A 18 4.31 4.12 -33.91
C LEU A 18 3.04 3.27 -33.80
N ILE A 19 1.86 3.90 -33.71
CA ILE A 19 0.57 3.17 -33.69
C ILE A 19 0.35 2.41 -35.01
N LYS A 20 0.71 3.01 -36.15
CA LYS A 20 0.65 2.33 -37.45
C LYS A 20 1.61 1.13 -37.50
N GLN A 21 2.84 1.28 -37.00
CA GLN A 21 3.81 0.19 -36.89
C GLN A 21 3.29 -0.93 -35.99
N LEU A 22 2.67 -0.61 -34.85
CA LEU A 22 2.10 -1.60 -33.94
C LEU A 22 1.03 -2.46 -34.62
N ASN A 23 0.17 -1.83 -35.43
CA ASN A 23 -0.87 -2.53 -36.19
C ASN A 23 -0.32 -3.40 -37.32
N GLN A 24 0.90 -3.10 -37.81
CA GLN A 24 1.58 -3.84 -38.88
C GLN A 24 2.56 -4.89 -38.34
N ALA A 25 2.86 -4.87 -37.04
CA ALA A 25 3.86 -5.74 -36.44
C ALA A 25 3.45 -7.21 -36.54
N SER A 26 4.37 -8.02 -37.03
CA SER A 26 4.13 -9.41 -37.42
C SER A 26 4.57 -10.41 -36.33
N SER A 27 5.47 -10.00 -35.44
CA SER A 27 5.99 -10.82 -34.34
C SER A 27 5.69 -10.21 -32.96
N ASN A 28 5.73 -11.03 -31.90
CA ASN A 28 5.58 -10.56 -30.53
C ASN A 28 6.72 -9.63 -30.11
N SER A 29 7.95 -9.90 -30.57
CA SER A 29 9.12 -9.05 -30.29
C SER A 29 8.99 -7.66 -30.94
N GLU A 30 8.57 -7.60 -32.20
CA GLU A 30 8.33 -6.32 -32.90
C GLU A 30 7.17 -5.52 -32.28
N LYS A 31 6.13 -6.22 -31.82
CA LYS A 31 5.03 -5.62 -31.05
C LYS A 31 5.53 -5.07 -29.71
N ALA A 32 6.31 -5.85 -28.96
CA ALA A 32 6.85 -5.44 -27.66
C ALA A 32 7.73 -4.19 -27.80
N GLU A 33 8.63 -4.17 -28.78
CA GLU A 33 9.49 -3.01 -29.03
C GLU A 33 8.68 -1.75 -29.41
N THR A 34 7.64 -1.92 -30.24
CA THR A 34 6.79 -0.79 -30.64
C THR A 34 5.94 -0.27 -29.49
N LEU A 35 5.37 -1.16 -28.67
CA LEU A 35 4.63 -0.81 -27.46
C LEU A 35 5.53 -0.08 -26.46
N TYR A 36 6.76 -0.54 -26.26
CA TYR A 36 7.75 0.12 -25.43
C TYR A 36 8.02 1.56 -25.90
N LYS A 37 8.25 1.77 -27.20
CA LYS A 37 8.44 3.11 -27.80
C LYS A 37 7.22 4.02 -27.61
N ILE A 38 6.00 3.50 -27.74
CA ILE A 38 4.76 4.24 -27.45
C ILE A 38 4.70 4.62 -25.96
N GLY A 39 5.08 3.70 -25.07
CA GLY A 39 5.20 3.93 -23.64
C GLY A 39 6.13 5.11 -23.32
N LEU A 40 7.34 5.11 -23.90
CA LEU A 40 8.31 6.21 -23.76
C LEU A 40 7.79 7.55 -24.29
N TRP A 41 7.07 7.52 -25.42
CA TRP A 41 6.43 8.72 -25.97
C TRP A 41 5.46 9.33 -24.94
N TYR A 42 4.58 8.51 -24.36
CA TYR A 42 3.63 8.98 -23.34
C TYR A 42 4.32 9.41 -22.04
N GLU A 43 5.40 8.77 -21.64
CA GLU A 43 6.21 9.19 -20.49
C GLU A 43 6.77 10.60 -20.71
N HIS A 44 7.31 10.88 -21.91
CA HIS A 44 7.83 12.20 -22.30
C HIS A 44 6.73 13.27 -22.37
N ASP A 45 5.52 12.90 -22.83
CA ASP A 45 4.34 13.78 -22.84
C ASP A 45 3.71 13.97 -21.44
N LYS A 46 4.30 13.39 -20.38
CA LYS A 46 3.77 13.35 -19.01
C LYS A 46 2.42 12.64 -18.90
N GLY A 47 2.04 11.85 -19.91
CA GLY A 47 0.89 10.96 -19.93
C GLY A 47 1.15 9.63 -19.22
N TYR A 48 1.62 9.68 -17.96
CA TYR A 48 2.15 8.52 -17.23
C TYR A 48 1.16 7.34 -17.12
N GLU A 49 -0.14 7.59 -16.94
CA GLU A 49 -1.15 6.50 -16.91
C GLU A 49 -1.18 5.69 -18.21
N LYS A 50 -1.04 6.37 -19.37
CA LYS A 50 -0.97 5.70 -20.67
C LYS A 50 0.39 5.03 -20.86
N ALA A 51 1.47 5.68 -20.45
CA ALA A 51 2.81 5.08 -20.48
C ALA A 51 2.83 3.72 -19.77
N ILE A 52 2.30 3.66 -18.55
CA ILE A 52 2.19 2.42 -17.75
C ILE A 52 1.41 1.34 -18.52
N GLN A 53 0.30 1.69 -19.18
CA GLN A 53 -0.50 0.71 -19.93
C GLN A 53 0.27 0.10 -21.10
N TYR A 54 0.98 0.91 -21.87
CA TYR A 54 1.74 0.43 -23.02
C TYR A 54 3.01 -0.34 -22.59
N LEU A 55 3.69 0.12 -21.53
CA LEU A 55 4.85 -0.56 -20.96
C LEU A 55 4.48 -1.91 -20.33
N ASP A 56 3.34 -2.02 -19.65
CA ASP A 56 2.86 -3.31 -19.11
C ASP A 56 2.52 -4.31 -20.24
N GLN A 57 1.91 -3.85 -21.33
CA GLN A 57 1.67 -4.69 -22.50
C GLN A 57 2.97 -5.16 -23.16
N ALA A 58 3.95 -4.27 -23.29
CA ALA A 58 5.27 -4.63 -23.78
C ALA A 58 5.96 -5.64 -22.84
N TYR A 59 5.95 -5.40 -21.54
CA TYR A 59 6.50 -6.30 -20.52
C TYR A 59 5.93 -7.72 -20.62
N GLN A 60 4.60 -7.85 -20.73
CA GLN A 60 3.94 -9.16 -20.85
C GLN A 60 4.35 -9.94 -22.12
N LEU A 61 4.69 -9.23 -23.20
CA LEU A 61 5.21 -9.87 -24.41
C LEU A 61 6.67 -10.29 -24.20
N GLU A 62 7.51 -9.43 -23.62
CA GLU A 62 8.92 -9.75 -23.32
C GLU A 62 9.05 -10.89 -22.30
N GLU A 63 8.09 -11.04 -21.38
CA GLU A 63 8.00 -12.18 -20.46
C GLU A 63 7.74 -13.49 -21.22
N LYS A 64 6.78 -13.49 -22.15
CA LYS A 64 6.44 -14.68 -22.96
C LYS A 64 7.59 -15.10 -23.87
N GLU A 65 8.31 -14.14 -24.43
CA GLU A 65 9.47 -14.39 -25.31
C GLU A 65 10.75 -14.68 -24.51
N GLY A 66 10.75 -14.51 -23.18
CA GLY A 66 11.92 -14.71 -22.33
C GLY A 66 13.02 -13.65 -22.48
N ASN A 67 12.71 -12.50 -23.06
CA ASN A 67 13.65 -11.39 -23.24
C ASN A 67 13.82 -10.58 -21.94
N GLN A 68 14.83 -10.95 -21.16
CA GLN A 68 15.11 -10.30 -19.87
C GLN A 68 15.54 -8.83 -20.01
N THR A 69 16.22 -8.44 -21.08
CA THR A 69 16.61 -7.04 -21.31
C THR A 69 15.39 -6.18 -21.56
N GLY A 70 14.45 -6.66 -22.38
CA GLY A 70 13.16 -6.00 -22.60
C GLY A 70 12.35 -5.87 -21.30
N GLN A 71 12.31 -6.93 -20.48
CA GLN A 71 11.65 -6.90 -19.17
C GLN A 71 12.23 -5.83 -18.23
N VAL A 72 13.57 -5.76 -18.13
CA VAL A 72 14.28 -4.75 -17.33
C VAL A 72 13.93 -3.34 -17.79
N ASN A 73 14.00 -3.06 -19.09
CA ASN A 73 13.71 -1.72 -19.63
C ASN A 73 12.25 -1.30 -19.35
N ASN A 74 11.29 -2.19 -19.59
CA ASN A 74 9.89 -1.89 -19.31
C ASN A 74 9.64 -1.63 -17.82
N LEU A 75 10.18 -2.47 -16.94
CA LEU A 75 10.03 -2.27 -15.49
C LEU A 75 10.67 -0.96 -15.01
N GLN A 76 11.86 -0.60 -15.51
CA GLN A 76 12.51 0.67 -15.14
C GLN A 76 11.64 1.89 -15.48
N HIS A 77 11.08 1.91 -16.69
CA HIS A 77 10.19 3.00 -17.13
C HIS A 77 8.83 2.97 -16.41
N MET A 78 8.30 1.78 -16.09
CA MET A 78 7.10 1.67 -15.26
C MET A 78 7.33 2.20 -13.85
N VAL A 79 8.43 1.82 -13.18
CA VAL A 79 8.82 2.35 -11.87
C VAL A 79 8.92 3.87 -11.90
N TYR A 80 9.55 4.42 -12.94
CA TYR A 80 9.61 5.87 -13.12
C TYR A 80 8.21 6.49 -13.26
N ALA A 81 7.35 5.95 -14.13
CA ALA A 81 6.00 6.47 -14.34
C ALA A 81 5.10 6.36 -13.09
N TYR A 82 5.18 5.25 -12.34
CA TYR A 82 4.50 5.09 -11.05
C TYR A 82 5.00 6.08 -10.00
N LYS A 83 6.32 6.35 -9.96
CA LYS A 83 6.86 7.39 -9.08
C LYS A 83 6.33 8.78 -9.41
N GLN A 84 6.23 9.14 -10.70
CA GLN A 84 5.72 10.45 -11.12
C GLN A 84 4.21 10.63 -10.85
N THR A 85 3.44 9.54 -10.81
CA THR A 85 2.01 9.56 -10.47
C THR A 85 1.74 9.57 -8.96
N GLY A 86 2.76 9.30 -8.14
CA GLY A 86 2.62 9.20 -6.68
C GLY A 86 2.18 7.81 -6.19
N LEU A 87 2.14 6.82 -7.09
CA LEU A 87 1.83 5.43 -6.78
C LEU A 87 3.08 4.69 -6.31
N TYR A 88 3.58 5.08 -5.15
CA TYR A 88 4.81 4.52 -4.58
C TYR A 88 4.71 3.02 -4.28
N PRO A 89 3.59 2.46 -3.75
CA PRO A 89 3.48 1.02 -3.52
C PRO A 89 3.65 0.17 -4.80
N ASP A 90 3.01 0.55 -5.91
CA ASP A 90 3.16 -0.13 -7.20
C ASP A 90 4.61 0.00 -7.74
N ALA A 91 5.23 1.18 -7.60
CA ALA A 91 6.63 1.40 -7.97
C ALA A 91 7.59 0.50 -7.16
N ILE A 92 7.31 0.29 -5.87
CA ILE A 92 8.09 -0.59 -4.99
C ILE A 92 7.95 -2.05 -5.42
N GLU A 93 6.75 -2.51 -5.73
CA GLU A 93 6.51 -3.88 -6.23
C GLU A 93 7.31 -4.14 -7.52
N HIS A 94 7.19 -3.25 -8.51
CA HIS A 94 7.92 -3.37 -9.76
C HIS A 94 9.45 -3.25 -9.59
N SER A 95 9.91 -2.48 -8.61
CA SER A 95 11.33 -2.41 -8.26
C SER A 95 11.83 -3.70 -7.61
N LYS A 96 11.02 -4.40 -6.81
CA LYS A 96 11.36 -5.74 -6.29
C LYS A 96 11.49 -6.77 -7.43
N ASP A 97 10.65 -6.68 -8.45
CA ASP A 97 10.77 -7.53 -9.64
C ASP A 97 12.04 -7.23 -10.45
N LEU A 98 12.36 -5.94 -10.61
CA LEU A 98 13.59 -5.49 -11.24
C LEU A 98 14.85 -5.97 -10.47
N LEU A 99 14.79 -5.94 -9.14
CA LEU A 99 15.86 -6.43 -8.27
C LEU A 99 16.13 -7.93 -8.51
N LYS A 100 15.08 -8.75 -8.57
CA LYS A 100 15.17 -10.19 -8.88
C LYS A 100 15.78 -10.44 -10.27
N LEU A 101 15.45 -9.62 -11.27
CA LEU A 101 16.04 -9.73 -12.61
C LEU A 101 17.52 -9.38 -12.62
N HIS A 102 17.92 -8.29 -11.96
CA HIS A 102 19.32 -7.91 -11.84
C HIS A 102 20.14 -8.97 -11.10
N GLN A 103 19.58 -9.58 -10.05
CA GLN A 103 20.22 -10.69 -9.34
C GLN A 103 20.41 -11.90 -10.26
N LYS A 104 19.39 -12.29 -11.03
CA LYS A 104 19.50 -13.38 -12.02
C LYS A 104 20.54 -13.11 -13.11
N GLN A 105 20.68 -11.85 -13.53
CA GLN A 105 21.66 -11.43 -14.53
C GLN A 105 23.08 -11.26 -13.97
N GLY A 106 23.27 -11.33 -12.64
CA GLY A 106 24.53 -10.95 -12.00
C GLY A 106 24.88 -9.46 -12.18
N ASN A 107 23.89 -8.62 -12.48
CA ASN A 107 24.08 -7.19 -12.70
C ASN A 107 24.10 -6.43 -11.36
N GLN A 108 25.26 -6.44 -10.69
CA GLN A 108 25.43 -5.80 -9.39
C GLN A 108 25.16 -4.30 -9.41
N THR A 109 25.54 -3.61 -10.49
CA THR A 109 25.29 -2.16 -10.63
C THR A 109 23.78 -1.87 -10.71
N GLY A 110 23.04 -2.65 -11.49
CA GLY A 110 21.58 -2.56 -11.57
C GLY A 110 20.90 -2.89 -10.25
N TYR A 111 21.36 -3.94 -9.56
CA TYR A 111 20.88 -4.33 -8.24
C TYR A 111 21.04 -3.19 -7.23
N ASN A 112 22.26 -2.64 -7.12
CA ASN A 112 22.56 -1.54 -6.19
C ASN A 112 21.76 -0.27 -6.51
N ASN A 113 21.55 0.06 -7.79
CA ASN A 113 20.74 1.21 -8.18
C ASN A 113 19.25 0.99 -7.86
N THR A 114 18.75 -0.23 -8.06
CA THR A 114 17.36 -0.57 -7.75
C THR A 114 17.09 -0.52 -6.24
N LEU A 115 18.04 -0.96 -5.40
CA LEU A 115 17.95 -0.78 -3.94
C LEU A 115 17.87 0.70 -3.54
N LYS A 116 18.66 1.58 -4.18
CA LYS A 116 18.56 3.04 -3.95
C LYS A 116 17.17 3.56 -4.29
N ASP A 117 16.61 3.11 -5.42
CA ASP A 117 15.27 3.51 -5.84
C ASP A 117 14.22 3.00 -4.86
N ILE A 118 14.32 1.76 -4.37
CA ILE A 118 13.43 1.23 -3.32
C ILE A 118 13.53 2.07 -2.05
N SER A 119 14.73 2.36 -1.56
CA SER A 119 14.92 3.22 -0.38
C SER A 119 14.27 4.60 -0.56
N MET A 120 14.46 5.22 -1.73
CA MET A 120 13.85 6.50 -2.08
C MET A 120 12.31 6.40 -2.14
N LEU A 121 11.77 5.34 -2.74
CA LEU A 121 10.33 5.14 -2.84
C LEU A 121 9.70 4.92 -1.46
N HIS A 122 10.37 4.19 -0.56
CA HIS A 122 9.94 4.03 0.82
C HIS A 122 9.95 5.35 1.60
N LYS A 123 11.00 6.18 1.40
CA LYS A 123 11.05 7.56 1.94
C LYS A 123 9.87 8.40 1.46
N LEU A 124 9.57 8.37 0.16
CA LEU A 124 8.43 9.09 -0.44
C LEU A 124 7.07 8.56 0.04
N ASN A 125 6.99 7.26 0.34
CA ASN A 125 5.80 6.62 0.89
C ASN A 125 5.66 6.78 2.42
N HIS A 126 6.57 7.52 3.07
CA HIS A 126 6.67 7.65 4.53
C HIS A 126 6.81 6.33 5.30
N ASP A 127 7.28 5.26 4.64
CA ASP A 127 7.64 3.99 5.28
C ASP A 127 9.13 4.01 5.66
N TYR A 128 9.43 4.81 6.68
CA TYR A 128 10.81 5.05 7.11
C TYR A 128 11.48 3.80 7.69
N LYS A 129 10.72 2.89 8.31
CA LYS A 129 11.27 1.64 8.88
C LYS A 129 11.85 0.75 7.78
N SER A 130 11.07 0.56 6.71
CA SER A 130 11.54 -0.26 5.60
C SER A 130 12.63 0.46 4.78
N ALA A 131 12.59 1.79 4.67
CA ALA A 131 13.70 2.57 4.09
C ALA A 131 15.01 2.35 4.86
N ILE A 132 14.97 2.35 6.20
CA ILE A 132 16.13 2.06 7.06
C ILE A 132 16.69 0.67 6.76
N LYS A 133 15.82 -0.35 6.64
CA LYS A 133 16.25 -1.72 6.32
C LYS A 133 16.98 -1.78 4.98
N THR A 134 16.44 -1.13 3.95
CA THR A 134 17.08 -1.06 2.62
C THR A 134 18.40 -0.28 2.66
N ASP A 135 18.47 0.84 3.39
CA ASP A 135 19.70 1.62 3.52
C ASP A 135 20.79 0.87 4.33
N GLN A 136 20.42 0.04 5.31
CA GLN A 136 21.35 -0.83 6.02
C GLN A 136 21.96 -1.92 5.11
N GLU A 137 21.17 -2.47 4.19
CA GLU A 137 21.67 -3.37 3.14
C GLU A 137 22.67 -2.64 2.23
N LEU A 138 22.32 -1.42 1.78
CA LEU A 138 23.21 -0.58 0.97
C LEU A 138 24.52 -0.23 1.69
N VAL A 139 24.48 0.06 2.99
CA VAL A 139 25.68 0.28 3.82
C VAL A 139 26.61 -0.93 3.78
N SER A 140 26.06 -2.13 3.87
CA SER A 140 26.84 -3.38 3.85
C SER A 140 27.53 -3.55 2.49
N ILE A 141 26.78 -3.33 1.41
CA ILE A 141 27.29 -3.36 0.03
C ILE A 141 28.37 -2.31 -0.22
N TYR A 142 28.21 -1.08 0.25
CA TYR A 142 29.21 -0.02 0.04
C TYR A 142 30.47 -0.21 0.87
N LYS A 143 30.36 -0.83 2.05
CA LYS A 143 31.53 -1.25 2.82
C LYS A 143 32.32 -2.32 2.07
N GLU A 144 31.66 -3.37 1.57
CA GLU A 144 32.31 -4.43 0.80
C GLU A 144 32.99 -3.91 -0.47
N ASN A 145 32.32 -2.99 -1.17
CA ASN A 145 32.84 -2.37 -2.40
C ASN A 145 33.83 -1.22 -2.16
N ASN A 146 34.13 -0.86 -0.91
CA ASN A 146 34.93 0.31 -0.53
C ASN A 146 34.45 1.64 -1.16
N ASP A 147 33.15 1.79 -1.44
CA ASP A 147 32.58 3.02 -1.97
C ASP A 147 32.30 4.02 -0.82
N GLN A 148 33.36 4.70 -0.38
CA GLN A 148 33.29 5.64 0.73
C GLN A 148 32.32 6.79 0.48
N LYS A 149 32.19 7.28 -0.77
CA LYS A 149 31.30 8.40 -1.10
C LYS A 149 29.84 7.99 -0.96
N ALA A 150 29.46 6.82 -1.49
CA ALA A 150 28.11 6.29 -1.32
C ALA A 150 27.81 5.97 0.14
N LEU A 151 28.81 5.45 0.88
CA LEU A 151 28.67 5.14 2.30
C LEU A 151 28.36 6.38 3.15
N VAL A 152 29.06 7.50 2.94
CA VAL A 152 28.76 8.76 3.65
C VAL A 152 27.33 9.22 3.39
N LYS A 153 26.89 9.20 2.13
CA LYS A 153 25.52 9.61 1.77
C LYS A 153 24.47 8.70 2.41
N THR A 154 24.71 7.39 2.40
CA THR A 154 23.76 6.41 2.96
C THR A 154 23.67 6.53 4.49
N TYR A 155 24.79 6.80 5.16
CA TYR A 155 24.77 7.13 6.60
C TYR A 155 24.05 8.44 6.91
N ALA A 156 24.21 9.46 6.05
CA ALA A 156 23.46 10.72 6.19
C ALA A 156 21.94 10.49 6.05
N ASP A 157 21.54 9.67 5.07
CA ASP A 157 20.14 9.27 4.86
C ASP A 157 19.59 8.48 6.06
N LEU A 158 20.35 7.52 6.61
CA LEU A 158 19.98 6.81 7.83
C LEU A 158 19.85 7.75 9.03
N GLY A 159 20.73 8.75 9.15
CA GLY A 159 20.64 9.78 10.17
C GLY A 159 19.31 10.53 10.09
N PHE A 160 18.93 10.96 8.88
CA PHE A 160 17.66 11.64 8.62
C PHE A 160 16.46 10.75 8.94
N LEU A 161 16.46 9.51 8.44
CA LEU A 161 15.37 8.54 8.68
C LEU A 161 15.16 8.24 10.16
N ASN A 162 16.24 8.17 10.95
CA ASN A 162 16.14 7.96 12.38
C ASN A 162 15.57 9.19 13.11
N LEU A 163 15.83 10.41 12.63
CA LEU A 163 15.18 11.61 13.18
C LEU A 163 13.69 11.65 12.90
N GLU A 164 13.27 11.26 11.70
CA GLU A 164 11.84 11.15 11.35
C GLU A 164 11.08 10.11 12.20
N LEU A 165 11.81 9.20 12.87
CA LEU A 165 11.28 8.22 13.83
C LEU A 165 11.56 8.61 15.29
N ASP A 166 11.89 9.88 15.56
CA ASP A 166 12.23 10.44 16.88
C ASP A 166 13.40 9.72 17.60
N ASN A 167 14.27 9.03 16.86
CA ASN A 167 15.44 8.31 17.38
C ASN A 167 16.72 9.16 17.29
N ALA A 168 16.73 10.29 18.01
CA ALA A 168 17.84 11.26 17.98
C ALA A 168 19.23 10.67 18.30
N SER A 169 19.30 9.70 19.21
CA SER A 169 20.56 9.04 19.60
C SER A 169 21.15 8.22 18.45
N GLN A 170 20.30 7.45 17.76
CA GLN A 170 20.72 6.65 16.61
C GLN A 170 21.07 7.57 15.44
N ALA A 171 20.28 8.63 15.20
CA ALA A 171 20.59 9.62 14.17
C ALA A 171 21.97 10.25 14.34
N LEU A 172 22.32 10.68 15.56
CA LEU A 172 23.65 11.21 15.87
C LEU A 172 24.75 10.20 15.58
N LYS A 173 24.53 8.92 15.90
CA LYS A 173 25.49 7.86 15.61
C LYS A 173 25.73 7.69 14.11
N GLU A 174 24.68 7.77 13.29
CA GLU A 174 24.82 7.65 11.83
C GLU A 174 25.48 8.89 11.22
N TYR A 175 25.16 10.09 11.70
CA TYR A 175 25.86 11.30 11.26
C TYR A 175 27.34 11.32 11.67
N ASP A 176 27.67 10.81 12.86
CA ASP A 176 29.06 10.65 13.30
C ASP A 176 29.82 9.63 12.42
N ASN A 177 29.19 8.50 12.07
CA ASN A 177 29.73 7.54 11.11
C ASN A 177 30.01 8.21 9.76
N ALA A 178 29.04 8.97 9.22
CA ALA A 178 29.21 9.71 7.98
C ALA A 178 30.37 10.72 8.07
N GLN A 179 30.44 11.48 9.17
CA GLN A 179 31.43 12.52 9.36
C GLN A 179 32.86 11.96 9.44
N LYS A 180 33.07 10.87 10.18
CA LYS A 180 34.38 10.19 10.30
C LYS A 180 34.92 9.72 8.96
N ILE A 181 34.05 9.21 8.10
CA ILE A 181 34.45 8.77 6.76
C ILE A 181 34.74 9.99 5.88
N ASN A 182 33.86 11.01 5.93
CA ASN A 182 33.95 12.17 5.06
C ASN A 182 35.21 13.03 5.31
N GLN A 183 35.75 13.05 6.54
CA GLN A 183 37.01 13.73 6.86
C GLN A 183 38.20 13.28 5.99
N ASN A 184 38.14 12.08 5.44
CA ASN A 184 39.19 11.50 4.61
C ASN A 184 38.92 11.64 3.10
N ILE A 185 37.85 12.35 2.69
CA ILE A 185 37.46 12.49 1.29
C ILE A 185 37.61 13.95 0.83
N GLU A 186 38.54 14.19 -0.10
CA GLU A 186 38.71 15.52 -0.71
C GLU A 186 37.47 15.95 -1.52
N GLY A 187 37.16 17.25 -1.47
CA GLY A 187 36.10 17.86 -2.28
C GLY A 187 34.66 17.69 -1.75
N GLN A 188 34.46 17.16 -0.54
CA GLN A 188 33.13 16.98 0.08
C GLN A 188 32.76 18.07 1.10
N THR A 189 33.32 19.27 0.98
CA THR A 189 33.11 20.40 1.90
C THR A 189 31.63 20.73 2.11
N SER A 190 30.81 20.66 1.05
CA SER A 190 29.37 20.94 1.15
C SER A 190 28.63 19.90 2.00
N LEU A 191 28.84 18.60 1.72
CA LEU A 191 28.21 17.51 2.47
C LEU A 191 28.69 17.49 3.93
N GLN A 192 29.95 17.81 4.18
CA GLN A 192 30.48 17.97 5.54
C GLN A 192 29.73 19.07 6.30
N GLY A 193 29.43 20.18 5.63
CA GLY A 193 28.60 21.25 6.19
C GLY A 193 27.18 20.77 6.50
N ASP A 194 26.54 20.01 5.61
CA ASP A 194 25.18 19.48 5.81
C ASP A 194 25.08 18.53 7.00
N LEU A 195 26.07 17.65 7.16
CA LEU A 195 26.16 16.75 8.31
C LEU A 195 26.25 17.52 9.63
N LEU A 196 27.09 18.55 9.68
CA LEU A 196 27.24 19.41 10.87
C LEU A 196 25.97 20.20 11.18
N ILE A 197 25.23 20.67 10.17
CA ILE A 197 23.93 21.33 10.34
C ILE A 197 22.95 20.39 11.02
N ASN A 198 22.83 19.15 10.52
CA ASN A 198 21.92 18.17 11.09
C ASN A 198 22.28 17.81 12.54
N MET A 199 23.57 17.64 12.85
CA MET A 199 24.03 17.42 14.23
C MET A 199 23.71 18.62 15.13
N GLY A 200 23.93 19.85 14.64
CA GLY A 200 23.57 21.08 15.36
C GLY A 200 22.07 21.15 15.67
N PHE A 201 21.22 20.76 14.71
CA PHE A 201 19.78 20.68 14.90
C PHE A 201 19.40 19.69 16.00
N ILE A 202 19.99 18.49 16.00
CA ILE A 202 19.71 17.49 17.05
C ILE A 202 20.13 18.01 18.43
N PHE A 203 21.33 18.57 18.55
CA PHE A 203 21.79 19.11 19.82
C PHE A 203 20.91 20.26 20.30
N GLY A 204 20.49 21.16 19.41
CA GLY A 204 19.73 22.35 19.78
C GLY A 204 18.26 22.09 20.08
N ARG A 205 17.60 21.25 19.27
CA ARG A 205 16.16 21.02 19.34
C ARG A 205 15.80 19.81 20.19
N GLU A 206 16.41 18.66 19.91
CA GLU A 206 16.08 17.40 20.57
C GLU A 206 16.72 17.29 21.95
N LEU A 207 18.03 17.58 22.03
CA LEU A 207 18.78 17.47 23.28
C LEU A 207 18.81 18.77 24.10
N LYS A 208 18.36 19.89 23.51
CA LYS A 208 18.32 21.23 24.14
C LYS A 208 19.68 21.72 24.67
N ILE A 209 20.79 21.26 24.08
CA ILE A 209 22.16 21.66 24.38
C ILE A 209 22.61 22.76 23.41
N GLN A 210 22.26 24.01 23.73
CA GLN A 210 22.43 25.15 22.82
C GLN A 210 23.88 25.47 22.48
N ASP A 211 24.81 25.35 23.44
CA ASP A 211 26.23 25.65 23.20
C ASP A 211 26.85 24.70 22.18
N LYS A 212 26.53 23.40 22.28
CA LYS A 212 26.96 22.41 21.28
C LYS A 212 26.33 22.70 19.92
N ALA A 213 25.03 23.01 19.88
CA ALA A 213 24.36 23.37 18.64
C ALA A 213 25.05 24.55 17.94
N LYS A 214 25.37 25.61 18.70
CA LYS A 214 26.11 26.77 18.20
C LYS A 214 27.48 26.40 17.65
N GLU A 215 28.24 25.55 18.35
CA GLU A 215 29.55 25.06 17.88
C GLU A 215 29.44 24.34 16.52
N TYR A 216 28.47 23.44 16.38
CA TYR A 216 28.21 22.73 15.12
C TYR A 216 27.79 23.68 13.99
N TYR A 217 26.91 24.65 14.27
CA TYR A 217 26.49 25.65 13.29
C TYR A 217 27.64 26.58 12.86
N GLN A 218 28.54 26.96 13.77
CA GLN A 218 29.73 27.75 13.42
C GLN A 218 30.69 26.98 12.53
N LYS A 219 30.94 25.69 12.84
CA LYS A 219 31.75 24.81 11.98
C LYS A 219 31.12 24.64 10.60
N ALA A 220 29.80 24.41 10.55
CA ALA A 220 29.08 24.31 9.28
C ALA A 220 29.15 25.60 8.47
N LEU A 221 29.01 26.76 9.12
CA LEU A 221 29.05 28.06 8.47
C LEU A 221 30.41 28.32 7.82
N ALA A 222 31.51 28.00 8.53
CA ALA A 222 32.87 28.14 7.98
C ALA A 222 33.08 27.31 6.70
N LEU A 223 32.50 26.10 6.63
CA LEU A 223 32.55 25.25 5.43
C LEU A 223 31.65 25.81 4.32
N LYS A 224 30.43 26.22 4.67
CA LYS A 224 29.44 26.74 3.70
C LYS A 224 29.84 28.10 3.13
N GLN A 225 30.65 28.90 3.82
CA GLN A 225 31.25 30.12 3.29
C GLN A 225 32.23 29.88 2.13
N GLN A 226 32.83 28.69 2.04
CA GLN A 226 33.65 28.28 0.89
C GLN A 226 32.79 27.91 -0.33
N THR A 227 31.47 27.91 -0.19
CA THR A 227 30.50 27.55 -1.24
C THR A 227 29.57 28.74 -1.51
N ASN A 228 29.02 28.84 -2.72
CA ASN A 228 28.05 29.90 -3.07
C ASN A 228 26.63 29.61 -2.54
N ASP A 229 26.51 28.87 -1.44
CA ASP A 229 25.24 28.47 -0.82
C ASP A 229 24.76 29.53 0.18
N TYR A 230 24.36 30.69 -0.35
CA TYR A 230 23.92 31.83 0.46
C TYR A 230 22.66 31.54 1.28
N GLY A 231 21.80 30.62 0.82
CA GLY A 231 20.57 30.23 1.53
C GLY A 231 20.90 29.52 2.85
N THR A 232 21.77 28.53 2.79
CA THR A 232 22.24 27.81 3.98
C THR A 232 23.04 28.70 4.92
N GLN A 233 23.90 29.58 4.38
CA GLN A 233 24.63 30.56 5.19
C GLN A 233 23.68 31.51 5.94
N ALA A 234 22.62 31.98 5.28
CA ALA A 234 21.60 32.83 5.90
C ALA A 234 20.89 32.13 7.05
N MET A 235 20.46 30.88 6.82
CA MET A 235 19.82 30.04 7.84
C MET A 235 20.74 29.85 9.05
N LEU A 236 22.01 29.49 8.83
CA LEU A 236 23.00 29.28 9.89
C LEU A 236 23.23 30.54 10.74
N HIS A 237 23.35 31.71 10.10
CA HIS A 237 23.44 32.97 10.82
C HIS A 237 22.20 33.23 11.68
N ASN A 238 21.00 32.93 11.17
CA ASN A 238 19.78 33.09 11.95
C ASN A 238 19.74 32.14 13.18
N GLU A 239 20.08 30.87 13.00
CA GLU A 239 20.09 29.88 14.11
C GLU A 239 21.13 30.26 15.19
N ILE A 240 22.33 30.69 14.80
CA ILE A 240 23.34 31.22 15.74
C ILE A 240 22.81 32.48 16.46
N GLY A 241 22.21 33.41 15.72
CA GLY A 241 21.67 34.65 16.29
C GLY A 241 20.55 34.40 17.30
N GLN A 242 19.70 33.39 17.09
CA GLN A 242 18.68 33.00 18.06
C GLN A 242 19.28 32.43 19.35
N ILE A 243 20.34 31.63 19.24
CA ILE A 243 21.07 31.12 20.42
C ILE A 243 21.70 32.29 21.18
N ASP A 244 22.33 33.22 20.47
CA ASP A 244 22.96 34.42 21.07
C ASP A 244 21.94 35.28 21.81
N TYR A 245 20.76 35.47 21.23
CA TYR A 245 19.67 36.21 21.88
C TYR A 245 19.21 35.54 23.17
N LYS A 246 19.03 34.21 23.16
CA LYS A 246 18.66 33.43 24.35
C LYS A 246 19.73 33.50 25.43
N ASN A 247 21.00 33.51 25.04
CA ASN A 247 22.15 33.66 25.93
C ASN A 247 22.42 35.10 26.37
N GLY A 248 21.58 36.07 25.96
CA GLY A 248 21.73 37.49 26.31
C GLY A 248 22.83 38.25 25.55
N GLN A 249 23.45 37.62 24.54
CA GLN A 249 24.47 38.20 23.66
C GLN A 249 23.82 39.07 22.58
N LYS A 250 23.26 40.22 22.99
CA LYS A 250 22.41 41.07 22.15
C LYS A 250 23.11 41.57 20.89
N LYS A 251 24.39 42.01 20.98
CA LYS A 251 25.12 42.59 19.86
C LYS A 251 25.41 41.55 18.78
N GLU A 252 25.85 40.37 19.21
CA GLU A 252 26.14 39.21 18.37
C GLU A 252 24.86 38.74 17.66
N ALA A 253 23.75 38.61 18.41
CA ALA A 253 22.45 38.27 17.87
C ALA A 253 21.98 39.24 16.78
N GLN A 254 22.10 40.54 17.02
CA GLN A 254 21.73 41.58 16.06
C GLN A 254 22.59 41.50 14.77
N GLN A 255 23.91 41.35 14.91
CA GLN A 255 24.81 41.21 13.76
C GLN A 255 24.48 39.97 12.93
N HIS A 256 24.19 38.85 13.60
CA HIS A 256 23.82 37.60 12.95
C HIS A 256 22.49 37.70 12.21
N ALA A 257 21.47 38.31 12.81
CA ALA A 257 20.18 38.55 12.16
C ALA A 257 20.31 39.45 10.91
N GLN A 258 21.11 40.51 10.98
CA GLN A 258 21.36 41.41 9.84
C GLN A 258 22.08 40.70 8.68
N LYS A 259 23.08 39.87 8.99
CA LYS A 259 23.78 39.05 7.98
C LYS A 259 22.83 38.04 7.33
N ALA A 260 21.98 37.38 8.12
CA ALA A 260 20.99 36.45 7.62
C ALA A 260 20.01 37.12 6.62
N ILE A 261 19.52 38.31 6.94
CA ILE A 261 18.65 39.08 6.04
C ILE A 261 19.36 39.44 4.74
N ALA A 262 20.60 39.95 4.83
CA ALA A 262 21.37 40.35 3.64
C ALA A 262 21.60 39.19 2.68
N LEU A 263 21.91 38.00 3.22
CA LEU A 263 22.13 36.79 2.43
C LEU A 263 20.81 36.23 1.87
N ALA A 264 19.75 36.18 2.68
CA ALA A 264 18.46 35.65 2.25
C ALA A 264 17.81 36.49 1.14
N LYS A 265 17.97 37.82 1.14
CA LYS A 265 17.46 38.69 0.07
C LYS A 265 18.08 38.40 -1.29
N ASN A 266 19.33 37.92 -1.31
CA ASN A 266 20.05 37.57 -2.54
C ASN A 266 19.82 36.12 -2.99
N HIS A 267 19.09 35.31 -2.20
CA HIS A 267 18.81 33.93 -2.55
C HIS A 267 17.55 33.81 -3.44
N PRO A 268 17.61 33.09 -4.57
CA PRO A 268 16.42 32.81 -5.39
C PRO A 268 15.54 31.73 -4.75
N GLY A 269 14.22 31.83 -4.94
CA GLY A 269 13.26 30.81 -4.49
C GLY A 269 12.63 31.07 -3.11
N ASP A 270 11.67 30.22 -2.75
CA ASP A 270 10.76 30.44 -1.61
C ASP A 270 11.40 30.20 -0.24
N GLN A 271 12.49 29.43 -0.20
CA GLN A 271 13.16 29.06 1.06
C GLN A 271 13.71 30.28 1.82
N LYS A 272 13.97 31.40 1.12
CA LYS A 272 14.43 32.65 1.73
C LYS A 272 13.44 33.24 2.72
N TYR A 273 12.14 33.06 2.51
CA TYR A 273 11.09 33.69 3.31
C TYR A 273 11.10 33.16 4.76
N ASN A 274 11.41 31.87 4.96
CA ASN A 274 11.55 31.29 6.30
C ASN A 274 12.68 31.97 7.10
N THR A 275 13.83 32.18 6.47
CA THR A 275 14.97 32.84 7.13
C THR A 275 14.67 34.32 7.39
N LEU A 276 14.06 35.02 6.41
CA LEU A 276 13.67 36.42 6.57
C LEU A 276 12.67 36.61 7.72
N ALA A 277 11.63 35.78 7.80
CA ALA A 277 10.64 35.83 8.88
C ALA A 277 11.32 35.69 10.25
N LYS A 278 12.12 34.62 10.44
CA LYS A 278 12.84 34.37 11.69
C LYS A 278 13.79 35.51 12.07
N SER A 279 14.50 36.09 11.08
CA SER A 279 15.46 37.18 11.34
C SER A 279 14.78 38.51 11.64
N TYR A 280 13.66 38.83 10.99
CA TYR A 280 12.86 40.01 11.29
C TYR A 280 12.20 39.92 12.66
N GLN A 281 11.67 38.76 13.03
CA GLN A 281 11.15 38.51 14.36
C GLN A 281 12.25 38.69 15.42
N LEU A 282 13.43 38.10 15.20
CA LEU A 282 14.57 38.23 16.11
C LEU A 282 14.99 39.70 16.34
N LEU A 283 15.02 40.52 15.28
CA LEU A 283 15.31 41.95 15.40
C LEU A 283 14.18 42.71 16.12
N ALA A 284 12.92 42.38 15.83
CA ALA A 284 11.78 42.98 16.52
C ALA A 284 11.84 42.72 18.04
N ASP A 285 12.15 41.48 18.43
CA ASP A 285 12.28 41.06 19.83
C ASP A 285 13.48 41.74 20.53
N LEU A 286 14.62 41.85 19.86
CA LEU A 286 15.80 42.55 20.36
C LEU A 286 15.49 44.03 20.66
N HIS A 287 14.85 44.74 19.72
CA HIS A 287 14.48 46.15 19.90
C HIS A 287 13.37 46.33 20.93
N ALA A 288 12.40 45.41 21.02
CA ALA A 288 11.38 45.42 22.07
C ALA A 288 12.01 45.32 23.47
N LYS A 289 13.01 44.43 23.63
CA LYS A 289 13.75 44.25 24.89
C LYS A 289 14.62 45.46 25.28
N ASP A 290 14.94 46.33 24.32
CA ASP A 290 15.65 47.59 24.53
C ASP A 290 14.70 48.80 24.69
N ASN A 291 13.38 48.54 24.78
CA ASN A 291 12.31 49.56 24.83
C ASN A 291 12.27 50.48 23.60
N ASP A 292 12.89 50.08 22.49
CA ASP A 292 12.77 50.75 21.19
C ASP A 292 11.56 50.21 20.43
N HIS A 293 10.38 50.56 20.92
CA HIS A 293 9.10 50.09 20.38
C HIS A 293 8.88 50.52 18.93
N LYS A 294 9.48 51.64 18.50
CA LYS A 294 9.34 52.16 17.13
C LYS A 294 10.07 51.25 16.14
N THR A 295 11.35 50.96 16.37
CA THR A 295 12.11 50.08 15.49
C THR A 295 11.62 48.63 15.58
N SER A 296 11.21 48.20 16.77
CA SER A 296 10.56 46.89 16.97
C SER A 296 9.31 46.74 16.09
N ALA A 297 8.40 47.72 16.09
CA ALA A 297 7.20 47.70 15.26
C ALA A 297 7.51 47.66 13.75
N GLN A 298 8.59 48.33 13.31
CA GLN A 298 9.02 48.30 11.90
C GLN A 298 9.48 46.91 11.47
N TYR A 299 10.31 46.24 12.27
CA TYR A 299 10.74 44.87 11.96
C TYR A 299 9.60 43.87 12.10
N TYR A 300 8.69 44.07 13.06
CA TYR A 300 7.50 43.24 13.20
C TYR A 300 6.56 43.35 11.99
N ALA A 301 6.41 44.55 11.41
CA ALA A 301 5.67 44.73 10.16
C ALA A 301 6.31 43.97 8.98
N GLN A 302 7.64 43.98 8.86
CA GLN A 302 8.36 43.19 7.85
C GLN A 302 8.21 41.68 8.06
N TYR A 303 8.21 41.23 9.32
CA TYR A 303 7.92 39.85 9.68
C TYR A 303 6.52 39.43 9.19
N LEU A 304 5.48 40.23 9.46
CA LEU A 304 4.11 39.94 9.02
C LEU A 304 3.97 39.89 7.50
N GLU A 305 4.64 40.79 6.78
CA GLU A 305 4.65 40.79 5.31
C GLU A 305 5.22 39.48 4.76
N VAL A 306 6.34 39.01 5.30
CA VAL A 306 6.96 37.74 4.90
C VAL A 306 6.11 36.54 5.32
N GLN A 307 5.49 36.59 6.50
CA GLN A 307 4.61 35.53 7.00
C GLN A 307 3.41 35.32 6.06
N ASN A 308 2.77 36.40 5.60
CA ASN A 308 1.68 36.32 4.63
C ASN A 308 2.06 35.61 3.33
N VAL A 309 3.31 35.78 2.87
CA VAL A 309 3.85 35.09 1.69
C VAL A 309 4.03 33.60 1.97
N LEU A 310 4.62 33.25 3.12
CA LEU A 310 4.79 31.85 3.55
C LEU A 310 3.45 31.13 3.62
N ASP A 311 2.44 31.74 4.25
CA ASP A 311 1.11 31.16 4.40
C ASP A 311 0.44 30.95 3.03
N SER A 312 0.66 31.87 2.07
CA SER A 312 0.17 31.70 0.69
C SER A 312 0.82 30.50 -0.01
N LEU A 313 2.14 30.34 0.15
CA LEU A 313 2.89 29.23 -0.44
C LEU A 313 2.52 27.89 0.18
N GLU A 314 2.28 27.84 1.49
CA GLU A 314 1.85 26.64 2.20
C GLU A 314 0.45 26.20 1.74
N ASN A 315 -0.48 27.15 1.61
CA ASN A 315 -1.82 26.88 1.07
C ASN A 315 -1.76 26.32 -0.36
N GLU A 316 -0.90 26.87 -1.23
CA GLU A 316 -0.72 26.34 -2.59
C GLU A 316 -0.17 24.91 -2.58
N ARG A 317 0.79 24.61 -1.69
CA ARG A 317 1.32 23.25 -1.50
C ARG A 317 0.26 22.28 -0.99
N LEU A 318 -0.55 22.68 -0.01
CA LEU A 318 -1.65 21.88 0.54
C LEU A 318 -2.69 21.55 -0.53
N VAL A 319 -3.09 22.54 -1.35
CA VAL A 319 -4.01 22.32 -2.47
C VAL A 319 -3.41 21.32 -3.46
N THR A 320 -2.13 21.47 -3.80
CA THR A 320 -1.42 20.55 -4.71
C THR A 320 -1.35 19.13 -4.14
N GLN A 321 -1.05 18.99 -2.84
CA GLN A 321 -0.98 17.71 -2.16
C GLN A 321 -2.35 17.03 -2.07
N GLN A 322 -3.42 17.78 -1.79
CA GLN A 322 -4.79 17.25 -1.83
C GLN A 322 -5.18 16.77 -3.22
N GLN A 323 -4.79 17.50 -4.27
CA GLN A 323 -5.01 17.05 -5.65
C GLN A 323 -4.27 15.75 -5.96
N GLN A 324 -3.02 15.62 -5.50
CA GLN A 324 -2.23 14.38 -5.64
C GLN A 324 -2.86 13.23 -4.85
N LEU A 325 -3.28 13.45 -3.61
CA LEU A 325 -3.94 12.44 -2.78
C LEU A 325 -5.25 11.94 -3.43
N ARG A 326 -6.06 12.85 -3.99
CA ARG A 326 -7.28 12.48 -4.73
C ARG A 326 -6.96 11.60 -5.94
N LYS A 327 -5.89 11.91 -6.69
CA LYS A 327 -5.43 11.07 -7.81
C LYS A 327 -4.98 9.68 -7.32
N MET A 328 -4.15 9.64 -6.28
CA MET A 328 -3.68 8.40 -5.66
C MET A 328 -4.84 7.54 -5.14
N GLN A 329 -5.84 8.12 -4.49
CA GLN A 329 -7.04 7.42 -4.03
C GLN A 329 -7.86 6.84 -5.19
N ALA A 330 -8.02 7.61 -6.28
CA ALA A 330 -8.71 7.15 -7.48
C ALA A 330 -7.96 5.99 -8.16
N GLU A 331 -6.63 6.06 -8.21
CA GLU A 331 -5.79 4.98 -8.75
C GLU A 331 -5.77 3.75 -7.83
N ASN A 332 -5.64 3.89 -6.52
CA ASN A 332 -5.78 2.78 -5.57
C ASN A 332 -7.12 2.06 -5.73
N LYS A 333 -8.19 2.80 -5.99
CA LYS A 333 -9.51 2.23 -6.31
C LYS A 333 -9.49 1.44 -7.64
N LYS A 334 -8.78 1.94 -8.68
CA LYS A 334 -8.57 1.21 -9.95
C LYS A 334 -7.71 -0.05 -9.73
N THR A 335 -6.60 0.04 -9.01
CA THR A 335 -5.67 -1.06 -8.71
C THR A 335 -6.36 -2.17 -7.92
N ARG A 336 -7.12 -1.81 -6.86
CA ARG A 336 -7.94 -2.75 -6.10
C ARG A 336 -8.97 -3.45 -6.99
N SER A 337 -9.59 -2.73 -7.93
CA SER A 337 -10.53 -3.31 -8.90
C SER A 337 -9.84 -4.28 -9.87
N ARG A 338 -8.60 -3.98 -10.31
CA ARG A 338 -7.78 -4.87 -11.15
C ARG A 338 -7.35 -6.12 -10.38
N LEU A 339 -6.95 -5.99 -9.12
CA LEU A 339 -6.57 -7.10 -8.25
C LEU A 339 -7.75 -8.07 -8.06
N PHE A 340 -8.94 -7.55 -7.76
CA PHE A 340 -10.17 -8.35 -7.69
C PHE A 340 -10.54 -9.03 -9.02
N ALA A 341 -10.19 -8.43 -10.16
CA ALA A 341 -10.39 -9.04 -11.47
C ALA A 341 -9.36 -10.17 -11.73
N LYS A 342 -8.11 -10.00 -11.29
CA LYS A 342 -7.03 -10.99 -11.38
C LYS A 342 -7.33 -12.21 -10.49
N GLU A 343 -7.81 -11.99 -9.26
CA GLU A 343 -8.28 -13.06 -8.36
C GLU A 343 -9.45 -13.84 -8.94
N ARG A 344 -10.46 -13.16 -9.51
CA ARG A 344 -11.58 -13.83 -10.18
C ARG A 344 -11.15 -14.68 -11.38
N ARG A 345 -10.18 -14.20 -12.16
CA ARG A 345 -9.60 -15.01 -13.26
C ARG A 345 -8.86 -16.23 -12.73
N ARG A 346 -8.09 -16.09 -11.65
CA ARG A 346 -7.35 -17.19 -11.02
C ARG A 346 -8.29 -18.27 -10.48
N SER A 347 -9.36 -17.87 -9.80
CA SER A 347 -10.39 -18.79 -9.30
C SER A 347 -11.08 -19.57 -10.44
N ARG A 348 -11.49 -18.90 -11.53
CA ARG A 348 -12.07 -19.58 -12.71
C ARG A 348 -11.10 -20.57 -13.36
N MET A 349 -9.81 -20.25 -13.40
CA MET A 349 -8.79 -21.11 -13.97
C MET A 349 -8.56 -22.36 -13.09
N GLN A 350 -8.60 -22.19 -11.77
CA GLN A 350 -8.56 -23.31 -10.81
C GLN A 350 -9.75 -24.25 -10.97
N ASP A 351 -10.96 -23.71 -11.12
CA ASP A 351 -12.17 -24.52 -11.35
C ASP A 351 -12.09 -25.31 -12.67
N GLN A 352 -11.57 -24.69 -13.74
CA GLN A 352 -11.33 -25.39 -15.01
C GLN A 352 -10.29 -26.51 -14.88
N LEU A 353 -9.19 -26.26 -14.16
CA LEU A 353 -8.15 -27.25 -13.90
C LEU A 353 -8.68 -28.44 -13.11
N LEU A 354 -9.48 -28.19 -12.08
CA LEU A 354 -10.12 -29.23 -11.28
C LEU A 354 -11.08 -30.08 -12.13
N LYS A 355 -11.83 -29.44 -13.04
CA LYS A 355 -12.72 -30.14 -13.97
C LYS A 355 -11.93 -31.05 -14.92
N GLN A 356 -10.85 -30.56 -15.50
CA GLN A 356 -9.97 -31.36 -16.36
C GLN A 356 -9.30 -32.51 -15.62
N GLU A 357 -8.86 -32.31 -14.36
CA GLU A 357 -8.32 -33.40 -13.54
C GLU A 357 -9.34 -34.50 -13.26
N ASN A 358 -10.59 -34.12 -13.00
CA ASN A 358 -11.67 -35.08 -12.77
C ASN A 358 -12.03 -35.86 -14.03
N GLU A 359 -12.06 -35.20 -15.20
CA GLU A 359 -12.25 -35.86 -16.50
C GLU A 359 -11.11 -36.84 -16.81
N LEU A 360 -9.85 -36.45 -16.54
CA LEU A 360 -8.69 -37.31 -16.73
C LEU A 360 -8.71 -38.53 -15.79
N LYS A 361 -9.16 -38.36 -14.54
CA LYS A 361 -9.36 -39.47 -13.59
C LYS A 361 -10.44 -40.43 -14.09
N ALA A 362 -11.56 -39.91 -14.60
CA ALA A 362 -12.63 -40.74 -15.16
C ALA A 362 -12.17 -41.55 -16.39
N LEU A 363 -11.38 -40.94 -17.27
CA LEU A 363 -10.77 -41.63 -18.42
C LEU A 363 -9.85 -42.77 -17.99
N LYS A 364 -8.99 -42.56 -16.99
CA LYS A 364 -8.11 -43.62 -16.45
C LYS A 364 -8.88 -44.76 -15.80
N ILE A 365 -10.04 -44.48 -15.20
CA ILE A 365 -10.92 -45.52 -14.64
C ILE A 365 -11.52 -46.34 -15.78
N LYS A 366 -12.06 -45.70 -16.82
CA LYS A 366 -12.59 -46.40 -18.00
C LYS A 366 -11.54 -47.26 -18.72
N GLU A 367 -10.30 -46.77 -18.81
CA GLU A 367 -9.20 -47.53 -19.42
C GLU A 367 -8.86 -48.78 -18.60
N LYS A 368 -8.84 -48.67 -17.26
CA LYS A 368 -8.67 -49.83 -16.37
C LYS A 368 -9.84 -50.81 -16.46
N GLU A 369 -11.07 -50.33 -16.54
CA GLU A 369 -12.25 -51.19 -16.73
C GLU A 369 -12.18 -51.95 -18.05
N ALA A 370 -11.81 -51.28 -19.14
CA ALA A 370 -11.63 -51.91 -20.45
C ALA A 370 -10.54 -52.99 -20.41
N ASP A 371 -9.42 -52.73 -19.73
CA ASP A 371 -8.34 -53.72 -19.55
C ASP A 371 -8.78 -54.94 -18.74
N ILE A 372 -9.59 -54.74 -17.68
CA ILE A 372 -10.14 -55.83 -16.88
C ILE A 372 -11.08 -56.70 -17.73
N ILE A 373 -11.97 -56.07 -18.50
CA ILE A 373 -12.90 -56.78 -19.40
C ILE A 373 -12.11 -57.60 -20.43
N ARG A 374 -11.06 -57.02 -21.02
CA ARG A 374 -10.22 -57.69 -22.01
C ARG A 374 -9.50 -58.92 -21.41
N LYS A 375 -9.01 -58.79 -20.17
CA LYS A 375 -8.42 -59.93 -19.43
C LYS A 375 -9.44 -61.00 -19.09
N GLN A 376 -10.65 -60.64 -18.70
CA GLN A 376 -11.73 -61.61 -18.45
C GLN A 376 -12.11 -62.37 -19.72
N GLN A 377 -12.22 -61.69 -20.87
CA GLN A 377 -12.50 -62.34 -22.16
C GLN A 377 -11.40 -63.33 -22.56
N LEU A 378 -10.13 -62.95 -22.40
CA LEU A 378 -8.99 -63.83 -22.65
C LEU A 378 -9.02 -65.07 -21.76
N LEU A 379 -9.27 -64.90 -20.46
CA LEU A 379 -9.38 -66.00 -19.51
C LEU A 379 -10.52 -66.96 -19.89
N GLN A 380 -11.66 -66.41 -20.32
CA GLN A 380 -12.82 -67.21 -20.73
C GLN A 380 -12.53 -68.00 -22.02
N GLN A 381 -11.82 -67.41 -22.98
CA GLN A 381 -11.36 -68.12 -24.19
C GLN A 381 -10.36 -69.23 -23.86
N GLU A 382 -9.48 -69.02 -22.89
CA GLU A 382 -8.49 -70.01 -22.45
C GLU A 382 -9.17 -71.19 -21.73
N GLN A 383 -10.17 -70.91 -20.90
CA GLN A 383 -11.03 -71.93 -20.27
C GLN A 383 -11.80 -72.77 -21.30
N LEU A 384 -12.35 -72.14 -22.34
CA LEU A 384 -13.02 -72.85 -23.43
C LEU A 384 -12.07 -73.79 -24.18
N LYS A 385 -10.85 -73.31 -24.50
CA LYS A 385 -9.82 -74.15 -25.14
C LYS A 385 -9.38 -75.33 -24.27
N THR A 386 -9.26 -75.13 -22.96
CA THR A 386 -8.91 -76.22 -22.03
C THR A 386 -10.02 -77.25 -21.93
N ALA A 387 -11.29 -76.81 -21.85
CA ALA A 387 -12.44 -77.71 -21.87
C ALA A 387 -12.56 -78.53 -23.17
N GLU A 388 -12.27 -77.91 -24.33
CA GLU A 388 -12.20 -78.62 -25.61
C GLU A 388 -11.08 -79.68 -25.62
N LEU A 389 -9.89 -79.32 -25.12
CA LEU A 389 -8.77 -80.27 -25.03
C LEU A 389 -9.07 -81.45 -24.09
N GLU A 390 -9.77 -81.21 -22.99
CA GLU A 390 -10.22 -82.26 -22.07
C GLU A 390 -11.27 -83.15 -22.72
N LYS A 391 -12.22 -82.58 -23.45
CA LYS A 391 -13.21 -83.34 -24.23
C LYS A 391 -12.53 -84.27 -25.24
N ASP A 392 -11.55 -83.76 -25.98
CA ASP A 392 -10.79 -84.55 -26.96
C ASP A 392 -10.00 -85.70 -26.30
N LYS A 393 -9.40 -85.45 -25.12
CA LYS A 393 -8.73 -86.50 -24.33
C LYS A 393 -9.70 -87.59 -23.89
N VAL A 394 -10.90 -87.23 -23.44
CA VAL A 394 -11.94 -88.19 -23.04
C VAL A 394 -12.37 -89.05 -24.23
N VAL A 395 -12.56 -88.44 -25.40
CA VAL A 395 -12.89 -89.16 -26.64
C VAL A 395 -11.78 -90.15 -27.02
N GLN A 396 -10.51 -89.75 -26.93
CA GLN A 396 -9.37 -90.63 -27.20
C GLN A 396 -9.27 -91.79 -26.20
N LEU A 397 -9.51 -91.54 -24.91
CA LEU A 397 -9.49 -92.59 -23.88
C LEU A 397 -10.62 -93.61 -24.06
N LEU A 398 -11.81 -93.16 -24.45
CA LEU A 398 -12.93 -94.05 -24.77
C LEU A 398 -12.62 -94.92 -25.99
N ALA A 399 -12.04 -94.34 -27.05
CA ALA A 399 -11.62 -95.11 -28.23
C ALA A 399 -10.54 -96.15 -27.88
N LEU A 400 -9.60 -95.81 -27.01
CA LEU A 400 -8.57 -96.74 -26.52
C LEU A 400 -9.17 -97.87 -25.66
N ALA A 401 -10.18 -97.56 -24.84
CA ALA A 401 -10.90 -98.54 -24.04
C ALA A 401 -11.68 -99.54 -24.90
N GLU A 402 -12.40 -99.07 -25.93
CA GLU A 402 -13.07 -99.94 -26.91
C GLU A 402 -12.07 -100.84 -27.66
N GLN A 403 -10.93 -100.29 -28.04
CA GLN A 403 -9.89 -101.06 -28.71
C GLN A 403 -9.37 -102.18 -27.80
N LYS A 404 -9.08 -101.88 -26.52
CA LYS A 404 -8.66 -102.88 -25.53
C LYS A 404 -9.73 -103.95 -25.27
N GLN A 405 -11.01 -103.58 -25.27
CA GLN A 405 -12.11 -104.53 -25.10
C GLN A 405 -12.19 -105.52 -26.28
N LYS A 406 -12.05 -105.03 -27.52
CA LYS A 406 -11.98 -105.90 -28.71
C LYS A 406 -10.78 -106.85 -28.69
N THR A 407 -9.61 -106.42 -28.20
CA THR A 407 -8.44 -107.30 -28.09
C THR A 407 -8.61 -108.37 -27.01
N ALA A 408 -9.28 -108.05 -25.90
CA ALA A 408 -9.57 -109.00 -24.83
C ALA A 408 -10.58 -110.08 -25.27
N GLU A 409 -11.61 -109.71 -26.04
CA GLU A 409 -12.57 -110.66 -26.61
C GLU A 409 -11.92 -111.62 -27.62
N GLN A 410 -10.98 -111.14 -28.43
CA GLN A 410 -10.21 -111.97 -29.37
C GLN A 410 -9.25 -112.93 -28.66
N SER A 411 -8.62 -112.51 -27.55
CA SER A 411 -7.73 -113.39 -26.78
C SER A 411 -8.52 -114.49 -26.05
N ALA A 412 -9.70 -114.18 -25.51
CA ALA A 412 -10.57 -115.16 -24.86
C ALA A 412 -11.12 -116.22 -25.84
N LEU A 413 -11.37 -115.85 -27.11
CA LEU A 413 -11.81 -116.79 -28.15
C LEU A 413 -10.69 -117.74 -28.58
N ALA A 414 -9.45 -117.26 -28.67
CA ALA A 414 -8.27 -118.06 -29.02
C ALA A 414 -7.93 -119.08 -27.92
N GLU A 415 -8.09 -118.71 -26.64
CA GLU A 415 -7.81 -119.60 -25.50
C GLU A 415 -8.87 -120.72 -25.37
N LYS A 416 -10.13 -120.41 -25.69
CA LYS A 416 -11.23 -121.39 -25.75
C LYS A 416 -11.04 -122.42 -26.87
N GLN A 417 -10.44 -122.03 -28.01
CA GLN A 417 -10.14 -122.94 -29.12
C GLN A 417 -8.94 -123.85 -28.82
N ARG A 418 -7.94 -123.36 -28.08
CA ARG A 418 -6.78 -124.17 -27.63
C ARG A 418 -7.18 -125.28 -26.66
N MET A 419 -8.06 -124.99 -25.69
CA MET A 419 -8.50 -126.00 -24.71
C MET A 419 -9.42 -127.09 -25.30
N LEU A 420 -10.06 -126.84 -26.45
CA LEU A 420 -10.88 -127.84 -27.13
C LEU A 420 -10.03 -128.83 -27.98
N ALA A 421 -8.90 -128.36 -28.52
CA ALA A 421 -8.04 -129.17 -29.39
C ALA A 421 -7.14 -130.16 -28.60
N GLU A 422 -6.83 -129.85 -27.34
CA GLU A 422 -5.95 -130.68 -26.51
C GLU A 422 -6.68 -131.87 -25.87
N LYS A 423 -8.02 -131.81 -25.76
CA LYS A 423 -8.86 -132.88 -25.22
C LYS A 423 -9.12 -134.03 -26.21
N GLN A 424 -8.91 -133.82 -27.51
CA GLN A 424 -9.21 -134.82 -28.56
C GLN A 424 -8.01 -135.67 -28.99
N LYS A 425 -6.78 -135.35 -28.54
CA LYS A 425 -5.54 -135.94 -29.08
C LYS A 425 -4.91 -137.03 -28.19
N LEU A 426 -5.58 -137.43 -27.10
CA LEU A 426 -5.06 -138.41 -26.13
C LEU A 426 -5.91 -139.68 -26.02
N GLU A 427 -6.62 -140.09 -27.08
CA GLU A 427 -7.48 -141.28 -26.99
C GLU A 427 -7.42 -142.26 -28.17
N ASN A 428 -6.64 -142.00 -29.23
CA ASN A 428 -6.38 -142.98 -30.30
C ASN A 428 -4.86 -143.13 -30.51
N GLU A 429 -4.22 -144.07 -29.79
CA GLU A 429 -3.81 -145.39 -30.32
C GLU A 429 -2.65 -145.27 -31.32
N LYS A 430 -1.42 -145.76 -31.09
CA LYS A 430 -0.95 -146.99 -30.41
C LYS A 430 -1.57 -148.28 -30.95
N LYS A 431 -1.39 -148.52 -32.26
CA LYS A 431 -1.12 -149.84 -32.86
C LYS A 431 -0.52 -149.64 -34.25
N GLN A 432 0.69 -150.19 -34.44
CA GLN A 432 1.11 -151.09 -35.52
C GLN A 432 0.50 -150.84 -36.93
N GLU A 433 1.23 -150.91 -38.03
CA GLU A 433 2.53 -151.49 -38.36
C GLU A 433 2.80 -151.17 -39.86
N GLU A 434 3.94 -151.62 -40.37
CA GLU A 434 4.25 -151.79 -41.80
C GLU A 434 4.66 -150.55 -42.63
N LEU A 435 5.99 -150.35 -42.62
CA LEU A 435 6.83 -150.61 -43.80
C LEU A 435 6.42 -149.94 -45.13
N GLU A 436 6.97 -148.75 -45.37
CA GLU A 436 7.63 -148.31 -46.62
C GLU A 436 8.61 -147.21 -46.15
N ARG A 437 9.81 -147.53 -45.69
CA ARG A 437 10.99 -147.97 -46.46
C ARG A 437 11.27 -147.09 -47.68
N ALA A 438 12.53 -146.68 -47.74
CA ALA A 438 13.28 -146.15 -48.89
C ALA A 438 12.97 -144.69 -49.30
N LYS A 439 13.93 -143.77 -49.43
CA LYS A 439 15.40 -143.79 -49.47
C LYS A 439 15.84 -142.33 -49.27
N GLN A 440 16.73 -142.06 -48.31
CA GLN A 440 18.15 -141.80 -48.56
C GLN A 440 18.45 -140.64 -49.54
N GLU A 441 19.02 -139.57 -48.96
CA GLU A 441 20.35 -139.05 -49.32
C GLU A 441 20.70 -138.91 -50.82
N LYS A 442 20.88 -137.67 -51.30
CA LYS A 442 22.22 -137.07 -51.57
C LYS A 442 22.14 -135.82 -52.48
N ILE A 443 22.97 -134.84 -52.10
CA ILE A 443 23.82 -134.00 -52.95
C ILE A 443 23.17 -132.85 -53.75
N ALA A 444 23.39 -131.66 -53.19
CA ALA A 444 24.21 -130.56 -53.72
C ALA A 444 23.98 -130.02 -55.15
N ILE A 445 23.69 -128.70 -55.16
CA ILE A 445 24.36 -127.65 -55.98
C ILE A 445 24.10 -127.79 -57.50
N GLU A 446 23.45 -126.85 -58.18
CA GLU A 446 23.37 -125.41 -57.98
C GLU A 446 22.32 -124.83 -58.94
N LYS A 447 21.77 -123.67 -58.53
CA LYS A 447 21.39 -122.53 -59.40
C LYS A 447 20.21 -122.77 -60.35
N GLU A 448 19.37 -121.79 -60.64
CA GLU A 448 19.48 -120.36 -60.52
C GLU A 448 18.07 -119.80 -60.71
N LYS A 449 17.88 -118.55 -60.27
CA LYS A 449 16.85 -117.63 -60.77
C LYS A 449 15.41 -118.02 -60.40
N GLU A 450 14.83 -117.36 -59.42
CA GLU A 450 14.33 -115.98 -59.49
C GLU A 450 12.86 -116.10 -59.06
N LEU A 451 12.18 -115.21 -58.34
CA LEU A 451 12.41 -113.81 -58.09
C LEU A 451 11.31 -113.33 -57.13
N GLN A 452 11.67 -112.37 -56.28
CA GLN A 452 10.84 -111.30 -55.71
C GLN A 452 9.50 -111.66 -55.07
N LYS A 453 9.43 -111.50 -53.73
CA LYS A 453 8.65 -110.39 -53.12
C LYS A 453 8.93 -110.17 -51.64
N THR A 454 10.16 -109.90 -51.18
CA THR A 454 10.35 -109.64 -49.72
C THR A 454 11.61 -108.85 -49.33
N LYS A 455 12.01 -107.84 -50.10
CA LYS A 455 13.03 -106.86 -49.66
C LYS A 455 12.76 -105.43 -50.15
N LEU A 456 11.55 -104.88 -49.92
CA LEU A 456 11.24 -103.48 -50.27
C LEU A 456 10.66 -102.60 -49.13
N ASP A 457 10.15 -103.14 -48.02
CA ASP A 457 9.43 -102.29 -47.04
C ASP A 457 10.20 -101.94 -45.75
N ALA A 458 11.42 -102.45 -45.56
CA ALA A 458 12.20 -102.15 -44.36
C ALA A 458 13.09 -100.88 -44.48
N ALA A 459 13.33 -100.36 -45.70
CA ALA A 459 14.21 -99.21 -45.90
C ALA A 459 13.48 -97.85 -45.86
N LYS A 460 12.18 -97.78 -46.19
CA LYS A 460 11.44 -96.50 -46.27
C LYS A 460 10.90 -95.99 -44.93
N LYS A 461 10.87 -96.83 -43.88
CA LYS A 461 10.29 -96.47 -42.57
C LYS A 461 11.30 -95.87 -41.59
N ALA A 462 12.60 -96.13 -41.78
CA ALA A 462 13.68 -95.64 -40.92
C ALA A 462 14.22 -94.25 -41.32
N GLU A 463 14.07 -93.86 -42.59
CA GLU A 463 14.56 -92.58 -43.10
C GLU A 463 13.58 -91.42 -42.80
N LYS A 464 12.27 -91.66 -42.93
CA LYS A 464 11.21 -90.69 -42.57
C LYS A 464 11.18 -90.32 -41.07
N LEU A 465 11.62 -91.23 -40.19
CA LEU A 465 11.61 -91.02 -38.74
C LEU A 465 12.77 -90.11 -38.28
N LYS A 466 13.91 -90.14 -38.99
CA LYS A 466 15.08 -89.29 -38.70
C LYS A 466 14.92 -87.85 -39.19
N GLU A 467 14.21 -87.62 -40.29
CA GLU A 467 13.93 -86.25 -40.78
C GLU A 467 12.92 -85.51 -39.89
N GLN A 468 11.92 -86.21 -39.33
CA GLN A 468 10.94 -85.61 -38.42
C GLN A 468 11.55 -85.18 -37.08
N GLU A 469 12.49 -85.94 -36.51
CA GLU A 469 13.16 -85.58 -35.26
C GLU A 469 14.08 -84.35 -35.41
N LEU A 470 14.75 -84.20 -36.55
CA LEU A 470 15.65 -83.06 -36.82
C LEU A 470 14.87 -81.74 -37.03
N GLN A 471 13.67 -81.81 -37.61
CA GLN A 471 12.77 -80.65 -37.74
C GLN A 471 12.22 -80.19 -36.38
N HIS A 472 11.78 -81.12 -35.53
CA HIS A 472 11.27 -80.79 -34.19
C HIS A 472 12.33 -80.16 -33.26
N VAL A 473 13.59 -80.60 -33.35
CA VAL A 473 14.69 -79.98 -32.55
C VAL A 473 15.01 -78.56 -33.03
N LYS A 474 14.99 -78.30 -34.35
CA LYS A 474 15.20 -76.96 -34.91
C LYS A 474 14.08 -75.99 -34.55
N GLU A 475 12.83 -76.44 -34.57
CA GLU A 475 11.68 -75.63 -34.15
C GLU A 475 11.71 -75.33 -32.66
N ARG A 476 12.05 -76.32 -31.81
CA ARG A 476 12.18 -76.12 -30.36
C ARG A 476 13.27 -75.09 -30.01
N ASN A 477 14.40 -75.11 -30.72
CA ASN A 477 15.48 -74.16 -30.49
C ASN A 477 15.11 -72.74 -30.95
N ARG A 478 14.42 -72.58 -32.10
CA ARG A 478 13.88 -71.27 -32.50
C ARG A 478 12.88 -70.72 -31.50
N LEU A 479 11.98 -71.58 -30.99
CA LEU A 479 10.99 -71.17 -30.00
C LEU A 479 11.65 -70.66 -28.71
N ARG A 480 12.70 -71.37 -28.25
CA ARG A 480 13.51 -70.96 -27.10
C ARG A 480 14.20 -69.61 -27.35
N ASP A 481 14.76 -69.39 -28.52
CA ASP A 481 15.45 -68.15 -28.86
C ASP A 481 14.46 -66.96 -28.96
N TYR A 482 13.27 -67.16 -29.51
CA TYR A 482 12.19 -66.16 -29.47
C TYR A 482 11.73 -65.87 -28.04
N LEU A 483 11.62 -66.88 -27.18
CA LEU A 483 11.28 -66.69 -25.77
C LEU A 483 12.34 -65.86 -25.04
N PHE A 484 13.62 -66.07 -25.35
CA PHE A 484 14.72 -65.35 -24.73
C PHE A 484 14.74 -63.86 -25.15
N VAL A 485 14.50 -63.58 -26.44
CA VAL A 485 14.38 -62.19 -26.93
C VAL A 485 13.15 -61.51 -26.33
N LEU A 486 12.01 -62.20 -26.25
CA LEU A 486 10.80 -61.66 -25.64
C LEU A 486 11.03 -61.32 -24.15
N PHE A 487 11.69 -62.21 -23.42
CA PHE A 487 12.06 -61.98 -22.03
C PHE A 487 12.97 -60.75 -21.87
N ALA A 488 13.99 -60.61 -22.73
CA ALA A 488 14.89 -59.46 -22.72
C ALA A 488 14.14 -58.13 -22.97
N VAL A 489 13.19 -58.10 -23.90
CA VAL A 489 12.37 -56.91 -24.18
C VAL A 489 11.49 -56.54 -22.99
N VAL A 490 10.86 -57.53 -22.33
CA VAL A 490 10.04 -57.29 -21.13
C VAL A 490 10.88 -56.71 -19.99
N VAL A 491 12.09 -57.24 -19.76
CA VAL A 491 13.01 -56.72 -18.73
C VAL A 491 13.39 -55.26 -19.01
N VAL A 492 13.69 -54.90 -20.27
CA VAL A 492 14.00 -53.51 -20.64
C VAL A 492 12.81 -52.58 -20.41
N LEU A 493 11.59 -53.00 -20.76
CA LEU A 493 10.38 -52.21 -20.53
C LEU A 493 10.10 -51.99 -19.03
N VAL A 494 10.33 -53.00 -18.20
CA VAL A 494 10.19 -52.89 -16.73
C VAL A 494 11.20 -51.90 -16.15
N ILE A 495 12.46 -51.96 -16.61
CA ILE A 495 13.52 -51.02 -16.17
C ILE A 495 13.20 -49.59 -16.61
N MET A 496 12.74 -49.38 -17.85
CA MET A 496 12.30 -48.06 -18.32
C MET A 496 11.10 -47.54 -17.51
N GLY A 497 10.14 -48.40 -17.17
CA GLY A 497 9.01 -48.07 -16.29
C GLY A 497 9.45 -47.63 -14.90
N LEU A 498 10.39 -48.36 -14.28
CA LEU A 498 10.96 -48.01 -12.97
C LEU A 498 11.68 -46.65 -12.99
N ILE A 499 12.52 -46.40 -14.00
CA ILE A 499 13.24 -45.12 -14.16
C ILE A 499 12.26 -43.95 -14.37
N SER A 500 11.23 -44.15 -15.20
CA SER A 500 10.14 -43.19 -15.42
C SER A 500 9.41 -42.85 -14.11
N THR A 501 9.11 -43.86 -13.30
CA THR A 501 8.40 -43.71 -12.03
C THR A 501 9.24 -42.93 -11.01
N VAL A 502 10.54 -43.22 -10.91
CA VAL A 502 11.47 -42.51 -10.03
C VAL A 502 11.66 -41.05 -10.45
N ARG A 503 11.81 -40.78 -11.76
CA ARG A 503 11.89 -39.40 -12.28
C ARG A 503 10.61 -38.61 -12.02
N SER A 504 9.46 -39.24 -12.19
CA SER A 504 8.16 -38.61 -11.94
C SER A 504 7.97 -38.27 -10.45
N ARG A 505 8.40 -39.15 -9.53
CA ARG A 505 8.38 -38.88 -8.09
C ARG A 505 9.31 -37.73 -7.68
N LYS A 506 10.53 -37.67 -8.22
CA LYS A 506 11.45 -36.53 -7.98
C LYS A 506 10.88 -35.21 -8.47
N LYS A 507 10.29 -35.18 -9.67
CA LYS A 507 9.60 -33.98 -10.18
C LYS A 507 8.44 -33.54 -9.27
N LEU A 508 7.66 -34.49 -8.77
CA LEU A 508 6.54 -34.22 -7.87
C LEU A 508 7.02 -33.67 -6.52
N GLN A 509 8.11 -34.22 -5.96
CA GLN A 509 8.71 -33.72 -4.73
C GLN A 509 9.16 -32.27 -4.86
N VAL A 510 9.94 -31.95 -5.91
CA VAL A 510 10.40 -30.56 -6.16
C VAL A 510 9.21 -29.61 -6.34
N LYS A 511 8.17 -30.05 -7.04
CA LYS A 511 6.96 -29.25 -7.24
C LYS A 511 6.22 -28.99 -5.92
N ASN A 512 6.18 -29.97 -5.01
CA ASN A 512 5.58 -29.81 -3.69
C ASN A 512 6.40 -28.91 -2.76
N THR A 513 7.74 -28.97 -2.79
CA THR A 513 8.58 -28.05 -2.01
C THR A 513 8.39 -26.61 -2.47
N LEU A 514 8.41 -26.36 -3.78
CA LEU A 514 8.15 -25.04 -4.35
C LEU A 514 6.73 -24.53 -4.02
N LEU A 515 5.73 -25.43 -4.00
CA LEU A 515 4.36 -25.06 -3.63
C LEU A 515 4.27 -24.66 -2.15
N ASN A 516 5.00 -25.35 -1.27
CA ASN A 516 5.02 -25.06 0.16
C ASN A 516 5.77 -23.74 0.45
N GLU A 517 6.88 -23.47 -0.23
CA GLU A 517 7.59 -22.20 -0.14
C GLU A 517 6.69 -21.03 -0.60
N ALA A 518 6.02 -21.18 -1.74
CA ALA A 518 5.09 -20.16 -2.24
C ALA A 518 3.88 -19.96 -1.30
N ASN A 519 3.38 -21.02 -0.66
CA ASN A 519 2.30 -20.90 0.32
C ASN A 519 2.76 -20.20 1.61
N ASN A 520 4.01 -20.41 2.03
CA ASN A 520 4.58 -19.72 3.18
C ASN A 520 4.79 -18.23 2.90
N GLU A 521 5.33 -17.87 1.73
CA GLU A 521 5.42 -16.46 1.31
C GLU A 521 4.05 -15.77 1.26
N ILE A 522 3.03 -16.46 0.74
CA ILE A 522 1.66 -15.92 0.70
C ILE A 522 1.11 -15.69 2.11
N ASN A 523 1.38 -16.60 3.04
CA ASN A 523 0.92 -16.45 4.43
C ASN A 523 1.64 -15.29 5.14
N GLU A 524 2.94 -15.12 4.94
CA GLU A 524 3.68 -13.96 5.46
C GLU A 524 3.13 -12.63 4.89
N GLN A 525 2.90 -12.57 3.58
CA GLN A 525 2.29 -11.39 2.95
C GLN A 525 0.89 -11.12 3.48
N LYS A 526 0.11 -12.16 3.78
CA LYS A 526 -1.24 -12.02 4.32
C LYS A 526 -1.22 -11.44 5.73
N GLU A 527 -0.28 -11.84 6.57
CA GLU A 527 -0.10 -11.24 7.90
C GLU A 527 0.36 -9.79 7.81
N GLU A 528 1.29 -9.48 6.90
CA GLU A 528 1.75 -8.10 6.67
C GLU A 528 0.60 -7.18 6.24
N ILE A 529 -0.25 -7.63 5.31
CA ILE A 529 -1.44 -6.89 4.86
C ILE A 529 -2.46 -6.71 6.00
N LEU A 530 -2.61 -7.69 6.89
CA LEU A 530 -3.50 -7.57 8.05
C LEU A 530 -3.03 -6.48 9.01
N VAL A 531 -1.74 -6.48 9.34
CA VAL A 531 -1.13 -5.45 10.20
C VAL A 531 -1.24 -4.06 9.56
N GLN A 532 -0.96 -3.94 8.26
CA GLN A 532 -1.12 -2.67 7.54
C GLN A 532 -2.57 -2.16 7.53
N ASN A 533 -3.56 -3.05 7.43
CA ASN A 533 -4.98 -2.66 7.48
C ASN A 533 -5.40 -2.19 8.87
N GLU A 534 -4.91 -2.83 9.94
CA GLU A 534 -5.16 -2.37 11.31
C GLU A 534 -4.53 -0.99 11.56
N GLU A 535 -3.31 -0.77 11.08
CA GLU A 535 -2.62 0.52 11.18
C GLU A 535 -3.35 1.61 10.39
N LEU A 536 -3.80 1.31 9.16
CA LEU A 536 -4.62 2.21 8.33
C LEU A 536 -5.94 2.56 9.00
N ASN A 537 -6.63 1.59 9.61
CA ASN A 537 -7.89 1.85 10.32
C ASN A 537 -7.66 2.76 11.52
N THR A 538 -6.59 2.53 12.27
CA THR A 538 -6.22 3.37 13.42
C THR A 538 -5.92 4.80 12.96
N ARG A 539 -5.19 4.95 11.85
CA ARG A 539 -4.85 6.26 11.28
C ARG A 539 -6.08 6.99 10.74
N ASN A 540 -7.00 6.27 10.09
CA ASN A 540 -8.27 6.83 9.64
C ASN A 540 -9.14 7.30 10.81
N GLN A 541 -9.16 6.56 11.92
CA GLN A 541 -9.85 6.99 13.15
C GLN A 541 -9.22 8.25 13.76
N GLN A 542 -7.89 8.36 13.74
CA GLN A 542 -7.19 9.56 14.21
C GLN A 542 -7.51 10.77 13.33
N ILE A 543 -7.46 10.62 12.00
CA ILE A 543 -7.82 11.67 11.04
C ILE A 543 -9.26 12.11 11.25
N GLU A 544 -10.20 11.17 11.42
CA GLU A 544 -11.61 11.52 11.66
C GLU A 544 -11.77 12.26 12.99
N THR A 545 -11.03 11.86 14.03
CA THR A 545 -11.04 12.55 15.32
C THR A 545 -10.47 13.97 15.22
N GLU A 546 -9.37 14.16 14.48
CA GLU A 546 -8.78 15.48 14.23
C GLU A 546 -9.70 16.36 13.38
N ARG A 547 -10.36 15.78 12.38
CA ARG A 547 -11.36 16.46 11.56
C ARG A 547 -12.54 16.95 12.40
N VAL A 548 -13.11 16.08 13.23
CA VAL A 548 -14.21 16.45 14.13
C VAL A 548 -13.77 17.54 15.12
N LYS A 549 -12.55 17.47 15.65
CA LYS A 549 -11.99 18.53 16.50
C LYS A 549 -11.84 19.86 15.75
N SER A 550 -11.31 19.83 14.53
CA SER A 550 -11.17 21.02 13.68
C SER A 550 -12.53 21.62 13.32
N ASP A 551 -13.50 20.78 12.98
CA ASP A 551 -14.85 21.19 12.64
C ASP A 551 -15.55 21.84 13.85
N ASN A 552 -15.43 21.25 15.03
CA ASN A 552 -15.98 21.82 16.27
C ASN A 552 -15.32 23.15 16.66
N LEU A 553 -14.00 23.29 16.45
CA LEU A 553 -13.30 24.54 16.72
C LEU A 553 -13.78 25.67 15.80
N LEU A 554 -14.04 25.38 14.52
CA LEU A 554 -14.56 26.39 13.59
C LEU A 554 -15.99 26.82 13.99
N LEU A 555 -16.82 25.88 14.43
CA LEU A 555 -18.18 26.14 14.91
C LEU A 555 -18.23 26.88 16.25
N ASN A 556 -17.14 26.86 17.03
CA ASN A 556 -17.02 27.67 18.25
C ASN A 556 -16.69 29.15 17.96
N ILE A 557 -16.27 29.47 16.74
CA ILE A 557 -15.81 30.82 16.34
C ILE A 557 -16.82 31.47 15.39
N LEU A 558 -17.46 30.68 14.52
CA LEU A 558 -18.37 31.16 13.49
C LEU A 558 -19.73 30.47 13.62
N PRO A 559 -20.83 31.20 13.34
CA PRO A 559 -22.14 30.60 13.13
C PRO A 559 -22.11 29.42 12.17
N PHE A 560 -22.94 28.40 12.44
CA PHE A 560 -22.95 27.14 11.66
C PHE A 560 -23.07 27.36 10.15
N GLU A 561 -24.05 28.17 9.71
CA GLU A 561 -24.28 28.42 8.28
C GLU A 561 -23.09 29.11 7.62
N THR A 562 -22.48 30.06 8.33
CA THR A 562 -21.32 30.83 7.88
C THR A 562 -20.06 29.98 7.84
N ALA A 563 -19.85 29.11 8.84
CA ALA A 563 -18.76 28.15 8.88
C ALA A 563 -18.86 27.14 7.73
N GLN A 564 -20.07 26.67 7.41
CA GLN A 564 -20.32 25.75 6.32
C GLN A 564 -20.06 26.42 4.96
N GLU A 565 -20.55 27.65 4.76
CA GLU A 565 -20.27 28.40 3.54
C GLU A 565 -18.76 28.64 3.35
N LEU A 566 -18.05 29.00 4.42
CA LEU A 566 -16.61 29.20 4.40
C LEU A 566 -15.85 27.91 4.03
N LYS A 567 -16.28 26.75 4.54
CA LYS A 567 -15.71 25.44 4.17
C LYS A 567 -15.95 25.08 2.71
N ASP A 568 -17.15 25.34 2.20
CA ASP A 568 -17.55 24.90 0.86
C ASP A 568 -17.01 25.82 -0.25
N LYS A 569 -16.95 27.14 0.01
CA LYS A 569 -16.61 28.16 -0.98
C LYS A 569 -15.29 28.88 -0.73
N GLY A 570 -14.66 28.69 0.43
CA GLY A 570 -13.45 29.42 0.85
C GLY A 570 -13.69 30.89 1.20
N SER A 571 -14.94 31.35 1.22
CA SER A 571 -15.36 32.70 1.63
C SER A 571 -16.81 32.66 2.12
N ALA A 572 -17.19 33.57 3.01
CA ALA A 572 -18.57 33.73 3.48
C ALA A 572 -19.16 35.06 2.97
N THR A 573 -20.41 35.02 2.50
CA THR A 573 -21.05 36.20 1.90
C THR A 573 -21.61 37.11 3.00
N PRO A 574 -21.35 38.44 2.99
CA PRO A 574 -21.98 39.35 3.92
C PRO A 574 -23.51 39.35 3.77
N GLN A 575 -24.23 39.36 4.88
CA GLN A 575 -25.69 39.32 4.94
C GLN A 575 -26.23 40.61 5.57
N HIS A 576 -27.31 41.16 5.02
CA HIS A 576 -28.01 42.32 5.57
C HIS A 576 -29.18 41.85 6.45
N TYR A 577 -29.34 42.50 7.60
CA TYR A 577 -30.39 42.23 8.57
C TYR A 577 -31.10 43.53 8.90
N GLU A 578 -32.43 43.58 8.72
CA GLU A 578 -33.22 44.80 8.90
C GLU A 578 -33.43 45.18 10.37
N GLN A 579 -33.51 44.20 11.27
CA GLN A 579 -33.84 44.42 12.67
C GLN A 579 -32.95 43.59 13.60
N VAL A 580 -31.90 44.21 14.13
CA VAL A 580 -30.93 43.59 15.05
C VAL A 580 -30.79 44.47 16.28
N SER A 581 -30.87 43.86 17.46
CA SER A 581 -30.67 44.55 18.74
C SER A 581 -29.25 44.36 19.22
N VAL A 582 -28.44 45.41 19.12
CA VAL A 582 -27.03 45.41 19.49
C VAL A 582 -26.89 45.86 20.93
N LEU A 583 -26.20 45.05 21.74
CA LEU A 583 -25.91 45.26 23.15
C LEU A 583 -24.42 45.54 23.32
N PHE A 584 -24.11 46.64 24.01
CA PHE A 584 -22.77 46.99 24.45
C PHE A 584 -22.72 47.08 25.97
N THR A 585 -21.63 46.57 26.56
CA THR A 585 -21.29 46.80 27.96
C THR A 585 -19.87 47.31 28.09
N ASP A 586 -19.58 48.00 29.21
CA ASP A 586 -18.26 48.53 29.54
C ASP A 586 -18.13 48.68 31.07
N PHE A 587 -16.91 48.56 31.60
CA PHE A 587 -16.66 48.71 33.03
C PHE A 587 -16.28 50.14 33.38
N LYS A 588 -17.12 50.80 34.18
CA LYS A 588 -16.91 52.19 34.58
C LYS A 588 -15.58 52.35 35.32
N GLY A 589 -14.69 53.15 34.73
CA GLY A 589 -13.40 53.48 35.35
C GLY A 589 -12.38 52.34 35.31
N PHE A 590 -12.55 51.37 34.41
CA PHE A 590 -11.67 50.21 34.24
C PHE A 590 -10.19 50.56 34.24
N THR A 591 -9.74 51.56 33.47
CA THR A 591 -8.32 51.96 33.40
C THR A 591 -7.72 52.20 34.79
N LYS A 592 -8.44 52.89 35.69
CA LYS A 592 -7.99 53.18 37.06
C LYS A 592 -8.08 51.99 38.00
N LEU A 593 -8.95 51.02 37.70
CA LEU A 593 -9.11 49.78 38.45
C LEU A 593 -8.03 48.76 38.06
N ALA A 594 -7.72 48.67 36.77
CA ALA A 594 -6.68 47.80 36.22
C ALA A 594 -5.27 48.19 36.70
N GLU A 595 -4.99 49.47 36.91
CA GLU A 595 -3.74 49.95 37.52
C GLU A 595 -3.50 49.45 38.96
N LYS A 596 -4.55 49.01 39.66
CA LYS A 596 -4.48 48.56 41.06
C LYS A 596 -4.39 47.04 41.21
N LEU A 597 -4.50 46.32 40.10
CA LEU A 597 -4.53 44.85 40.05
C LEU A 597 -3.32 44.35 39.28
N SER A 598 -2.90 43.10 39.53
CA SER A 598 -1.92 42.45 38.65
C SER A 598 -2.56 42.19 37.28
N PRO A 599 -1.78 42.16 36.18
CA PRO A 599 -2.32 41.79 34.86
C PRO A 599 -3.08 40.46 34.87
N GLU A 600 -2.59 39.49 35.66
CA GLU A 600 -3.22 38.18 35.85
C GLU A 600 -4.60 38.31 36.52
N ASP A 601 -4.73 39.14 37.56
CA ASP A 601 -6.00 39.36 38.26
C ASP A 601 -7.01 40.13 37.40
N VAL A 602 -6.54 41.10 36.59
CA VAL A 602 -7.40 41.82 35.63
C VAL A 602 -7.97 40.86 34.60
N ILE A 603 -7.14 39.97 34.05
CA ILE A 603 -7.57 38.96 33.07
C ILE A 603 -8.54 37.96 33.73
N ALA A 604 -8.25 37.51 34.95
CA ALA A 604 -9.12 36.58 35.67
C ALA A 604 -10.51 37.18 35.94
N GLU A 605 -10.57 38.46 36.32
CA GLU A 605 -11.81 39.17 36.58
C GLU A 605 -12.63 39.41 35.31
N LEU A 606 -11.97 39.84 34.21
CA LEU A 606 -12.60 39.96 32.90
C LEU A 606 -13.16 38.62 32.44
N ASN A 607 -12.37 37.55 32.56
CA ASN A 607 -12.78 36.21 32.16
C ASN A 607 -13.99 35.72 32.98
N HIS A 608 -14.04 36.00 34.28
CA HIS A 608 -15.19 35.65 35.12
C HIS A 608 -16.47 36.35 34.65
N CYS A 609 -16.39 37.67 34.41
CA CYS A 609 -17.55 38.43 33.95
C CYS A 609 -17.99 38.01 32.54
N PHE A 610 -17.05 37.90 31.59
CA PHE A 610 -17.37 37.55 30.21
C PHE A 610 -17.86 36.11 30.06
N THR A 611 -17.39 35.17 30.89
CA THR A 611 -17.94 33.80 30.91
C THR A 611 -19.41 33.83 31.33
N ALA A 612 -19.75 34.58 32.39
CA ALA A 612 -21.15 34.74 32.81
C ALA A 612 -21.99 35.44 31.74
N PHE A 613 -21.44 36.45 31.06
CA PHE A 613 -22.14 37.14 29.96
C PHE A 613 -22.36 36.23 28.75
N ASP A 614 -21.40 35.37 28.41
CA ASP A 614 -21.53 34.37 27.34
C ASP A 614 -22.68 33.40 27.65
N ASP A 615 -22.81 32.94 28.89
CA ASP A 615 -23.88 32.04 29.32
C ASP A 615 -25.26 32.73 29.30
N ILE A 616 -25.32 33.99 29.73
CA ILE A 616 -26.54 34.81 29.67
C ILE A 616 -26.95 35.04 28.20
N CYS A 617 -26.01 35.39 27.33
CA CYS A 617 -26.29 35.61 25.91
C CYS A 617 -26.84 34.35 25.25
N LYS A 618 -26.22 33.18 25.50
CA LYS A 618 -26.72 31.88 25.02
C LYS A 618 -28.14 31.59 25.48
N LYS A 619 -28.45 31.84 26.76
CA LYS A 619 -29.78 31.63 27.33
C LYS A 619 -30.87 32.46 26.65
N HIS A 620 -30.54 33.66 26.19
CA HIS A 620 -31.47 34.59 25.55
C HIS A 620 -31.32 34.65 24.03
N ASN A 621 -30.66 33.67 23.39
CA ASN A 621 -30.45 33.62 21.94
C ASN A 621 -29.78 34.89 21.37
N ILE A 622 -28.79 35.42 22.09
CA ILE A 622 -27.97 36.56 21.69
C ILE A 622 -26.61 36.03 21.24
N GLU A 623 -26.17 36.43 20.06
CA GLU A 623 -24.86 36.07 19.53
C GLU A 623 -23.79 37.00 20.11
N LYS A 624 -22.70 36.41 20.62
CA LYS A 624 -21.53 37.17 21.02
C LYS A 624 -20.79 37.61 19.77
N ILE A 625 -20.55 38.92 19.62
CA ILE A 625 -19.78 39.42 18.48
C ILE A 625 -18.30 39.46 18.81
N LYS A 626 -17.92 40.21 19.84
CA LYS A 626 -16.52 40.36 20.26
C LYS A 626 -16.39 41.06 21.61
N THR A 627 -15.18 41.02 22.16
CA THR A 627 -14.74 41.88 23.25
C THR A 627 -13.84 42.98 22.70
N ILE A 628 -13.96 44.20 23.22
CA ILE A 628 -13.16 45.36 22.82
C ILE A 628 -12.52 45.96 24.07
N GLY A 629 -11.32 45.47 24.43
CA GLY A 629 -10.73 45.79 25.72
C GLY A 629 -11.59 45.23 26.85
N ASP A 630 -12.10 46.11 27.70
CA ASP A 630 -13.02 45.82 28.81
C ASP A 630 -14.51 45.86 28.42
N ALA A 631 -14.81 46.22 27.17
CA ALA A 631 -16.17 46.22 26.65
C ALA A 631 -16.58 44.84 26.08
N TYR A 632 -17.87 44.50 26.24
CA TYR A 632 -18.48 43.31 25.67
C TYR A 632 -19.55 43.69 24.65
N MET A 633 -19.51 43.08 23.46
CA MET A 633 -20.43 43.36 22.36
C MET A 633 -21.15 42.09 21.94
N ALA A 634 -22.48 42.16 21.90
CA ALA A 634 -23.35 41.06 21.50
C ALA A 634 -24.56 41.59 20.71
N ALA A 635 -25.25 40.73 19.97
CA ALA A 635 -26.39 41.12 19.15
C ALA A 635 -27.46 40.02 19.08
N GLY A 636 -28.72 40.41 19.27
CA GLY A 636 -29.88 39.56 19.05
C GLY A 636 -30.45 39.77 17.64
N GLY A 637 -30.97 38.71 17.02
CA GLY A 637 -31.48 38.74 15.64
C GLY A 637 -30.41 38.41 14.58
N VAL A 638 -29.22 37.99 15.02
CA VAL A 638 -28.14 37.42 14.21
C VAL A 638 -27.61 36.17 14.93
N PRO A 639 -27.05 35.17 14.22
CA PRO A 639 -27.07 35.00 12.76
C PRO A 639 -28.47 34.60 12.23
N VAL A 640 -29.41 34.26 13.12
CA VAL A 640 -30.79 33.92 12.74
C VAL A 640 -31.71 35.08 13.10
N ALA A 641 -32.36 35.65 12.08
CA ALA A 641 -33.32 36.72 12.27
C ALA A 641 -34.51 36.25 13.12
N ASN A 642 -34.93 37.09 14.06
CA ASN A 642 -36.12 36.86 14.88
C ASN A 642 -36.77 38.21 15.23
N THR A 643 -38.02 38.18 15.70
CA THR A 643 -38.77 39.39 16.10
C THR A 643 -38.66 39.71 17.59
N SER A 644 -38.18 38.77 18.41
CA SER A 644 -38.03 38.93 19.87
C SER A 644 -36.72 39.61 20.28
N ASN A 645 -35.80 39.86 19.35
CA ASN A 645 -34.42 40.27 19.64
C ASN A 645 -34.29 41.47 20.60
N ALA A 646 -35.20 42.46 20.54
CA ALA A 646 -35.19 43.61 21.43
C ALA A 646 -35.55 43.23 22.87
N ILE A 647 -36.52 42.33 23.04
CA ILE A 647 -36.95 41.80 24.34
C ILE A 647 -35.83 40.91 24.91
N ASP A 648 -35.27 40.03 24.07
CA ASP A 648 -34.19 39.12 24.44
C ASP A 648 -32.94 39.89 24.91
N ALA A 649 -32.54 40.94 24.18
CA ALA A 649 -31.43 41.82 24.54
C ALA A 649 -31.64 42.52 25.89
N ILE A 650 -32.87 43.00 26.17
CA ILE A 650 -33.19 43.63 27.45
C ILE A 650 -33.17 42.62 28.60
N ASN A 651 -33.74 41.43 28.40
CA ASN A 651 -33.73 40.37 29.41
C ASN A 651 -32.30 39.94 29.76
N ALA A 652 -31.43 39.77 28.75
CA ALA A 652 -30.02 39.53 28.96
C ALA A 652 -29.35 40.69 29.72
N GLY A 653 -29.63 41.94 29.36
CA GLY A 653 -29.09 43.09 30.06
C GLY A 653 -29.50 43.17 31.53
N LEU A 654 -30.75 42.85 31.86
CA LEU A 654 -31.25 42.78 33.24
C LEU A 654 -30.60 41.62 34.02
N GLU A 655 -30.37 40.47 33.37
CA GLU A 655 -29.68 39.34 34.00
C GLU A 655 -28.19 39.63 34.23
N MET A 656 -27.51 40.31 33.29
CA MET A 656 -26.14 40.81 33.46
C MET A 656 -26.05 41.81 34.63
N GLN A 657 -27.02 42.73 34.73
CA GLN A 657 -27.10 43.67 35.86
C GLN A 657 -27.27 42.91 37.19
N THR A 658 -28.12 41.89 37.23
CA THR A 658 -28.35 41.07 38.42
C THR A 658 -27.08 40.32 38.84
N PHE A 659 -26.40 39.69 37.88
CA PHE A 659 -25.11 39.03 38.10
C PHE A 659 -24.08 40.02 38.68
N MET A 660 -23.93 41.20 38.06
CA MET A 660 -22.97 42.21 38.53
C MET A 660 -23.30 42.74 39.92
N ALA A 661 -24.59 42.87 40.27
CA ALA A 661 -25.00 43.26 41.62
C ALA A 661 -24.62 42.19 42.67
N GLN A 662 -24.83 40.91 42.36
CA GLN A 662 -24.43 39.79 43.22
C GLN A 662 -22.91 39.73 43.37
N TRP A 663 -22.18 39.88 42.26
CA TRP A 663 -20.72 39.87 42.25
C TRP A 663 -20.12 41.02 43.04
N LYS A 664 -20.68 42.23 42.89
CA LYS A 664 -20.36 43.40 43.71
C LYS A 664 -20.52 43.11 45.20
N ALA A 665 -21.62 42.49 45.62
CA ALA A 665 -21.84 42.13 47.02
C ALA A 665 -20.79 41.14 47.55
N GLN A 666 -20.41 40.14 46.73
CA GLN A 666 -19.36 39.18 47.09
C GLN A 666 -17.99 39.83 47.22
N LYS A 667 -17.61 40.70 46.28
CA LYS A 667 -16.33 41.43 46.31
C LYS A 667 -16.23 42.36 47.52
N LEU A 668 -17.32 43.05 47.86
CA LEU A 668 -17.39 43.87 49.07
C LEU A 668 -17.21 43.04 50.34
N ALA A 669 -17.81 41.85 50.42
CA ALA A 669 -17.63 40.94 51.57
C ALA A 669 -16.17 40.46 51.72
N GLN A 670 -15.41 40.42 50.64
CA GLN A 670 -13.99 40.02 50.60
C GLN A 670 -13.03 41.21 50.63
N ASN A 671 -13.54 42.44 50.73
CA ASN A 671 -12.76 43.68 50.68
C ASN A 671 -11.91 43.84 49.40
N LEU A 672 -12.43 43.36 48.26
CA LEU A 672 -11.79 43.43 46.95
C LEU A 672 -12.35 44.59 46.11
N PRO A 673 -11.59 45.09 45.10
CA PRO A 673 -12.08 46.11 44.18
C PRO A 673 -13.36 45.69 43.46
N VAL A 674 -14.29 46.62 43.32
CA VAL A 674 -15.61 46.41 42.71
C VAL A 674 -15.65 47.03 41.32
N TRP A 675 -16.21 46.29 40.37
CA TRP A 675 -16.43 46.75 39.00
C TRP A 675 -17.91 47.07 38.80
N GLU A 676 -18.19 48.18 38.12
CA GLU A 676 -19.55 48.61 37.82
C GLU A 676 -19.78 48.58 36.30
N LEU A 677 -20.86 47.92 35.88
CA LEU A 677 -21.17 47.72 34.47
C LEU A 677 -22.07 48.86 33.96
N ARG A 678 -21.70 49.45 32.83
CA ARG A 678 -22.62 50.22 31.98
C ARG A 678 -23.15 49.32 30.88
N LEU A 679 -24.40 49.52 30.49
CA LEU A 679 -25.05 48.71 29.47
C LEU A 679 -25.94 49.57 28.58
N GLY A 680 -25.79 49.41 27.27
CA GLY A 680 -26.59 50.11 26.26
C GLY A 680 -27.07 49.19 25.16
N ILE A 681 -28.30 49.41 24.70
CA ILE A 681 -28.96 48.64 23.65
C ILE A 681 -29.58 49.58 22.62
N HIS A 682 -29.37 49.29 21.34
CA HIS A 682 -30.06 49.94 20.24
C HIS A 682 -30.44 48.91 19.17
N THR A 683 -31.60 49.11 18.55
CA THR A 683 -32.17 48.21 17.54
C THR A 683 -32.25 48.90 16.19
N GLY A 684 -31.75 48.25 15.14
CA GLY A 684 -31.77 48.79 13.78
C GLY A 684 -31.13 47.84 12.77
N GLU A 685 -30.96 48.30 11.54
CA GLU A 685 -30.37 47.49 10.47
C GLU A 685 -28.84 47.37 10.58
N ILE A 686 -28.29 46.24 10.15
CA ILE A 686 -26.84 45.99 10.09
C ILE A 686 -26.49 45.11 8.89
N VAL A 687 -25.20 45.06 8.56
CA VAL A 687 -24.61 44.01 7.73
C VAL A 687 -23.72 43.14 8.63
N ALA A 688 -23.88 41.82 8.57
CA ALA A 688 -23.03 40.85 9.27
C ALA A 688 -22.20 40.03 8.28
N GLY A 689 -21.04 39.54 8.69
CA GLY A 689 -20.18 38.75 7.81
C GLY A 689 -18.86 38.34 8.47
N VAL A 690 -18.09 37.53 7.75
CA VAL A 690 -16.77 37.07 8.21
C VAL A 690 -15.67 37.92 7.60
N VAL A 691 -14.79 38.42 8.44
CA VAL A 691 -13.56 39.10 8.03
C VAL A 691 -12.33 38.35 8.54
N GLY A 692 -11.23 38.46 7.81
CA GLY A 692 -9.97 37.81 8.15
C GLY A 692 -9.66 36.62 7.24
N LYS A 693 -8.36 36.37 7.03
CA LYS A 693 -7.84 35.24 6.26
C LYS A 693 -7.37 34.10 7.18
N ASP A 694 -6.71 34.46 8.28
CA ASP A 694 -6.09 33.50 9.21
C ASP A 694 -6.78 33.50 10.59
N LYS A 695 -7.34 34.65 10.99
CA LYS A 695 -8.18 34.79 12.19
C LYS A 695 -9.56 35.24 11.75
N PHE A 696 -10.39 34.29 11.34
CA PHE A 696 -11.77 34.56 10.98
C PHE A 696 -12.53 35.15 12.17
N ALA A 697 -13.19 36.27 11.95
CA ALA A 697 -14.07 36.90 12.93
C ALA A 697 -15.42 37.15 12.26
N TYR A 698 -16.49 36.63 12.86
CA TYR A 698 -17.85 37.05 12.53
C TYR A 698 -18.11 38.40 13.20
N ASP A 699 -18.48 39.41 12.42
CA ASP A 699 -18.64 40.79 12.91
C ASP A 699 -19.86 41.44 12.25
N ILE A 700 -20.29 42.56 12.83
CA ILE A 700 -21.42 43.37 12.35
C ILE A 700 -21.01 44.83 12.11
N TRP A 701 -21.55 45.41 11.05
CA TRP A 701 -21.29 46.78 10.62
C TRP A 701 -22.59 47.55 10.39
N GLY A 702 -22.58 48.83 10.69
CA GLY A 702 -23.71 49.73 10.44
C GLY A 702 -23.80 50.84 11.48
N ASP A 703 -24.60 51.86 11.19
CA ASP A 703 -24.83 52.97 12.12
C ASP A 703 -25.49 52.52 13.43
N THR A 704 -26.24 51.41 13.40
CA THR A 704 -26.83 50.76 14.57
C THR A 704 -25.75 50.40 15.62
N VAL A 705 -24.60 49.89 15.19
CA VAL A 705 -23.48 49.53 16.08
C VAL A 705 -22.94 50.78 16.80
N ASN A 706 -22.75 51.86 16.03
CA ASN A 706 -22.26 53.13 16.56
C ASN A 706 -23.24 53.76 17.56
N LEU A 707 -24.56 53.65 17.31
CA LEU A 707 -25.57 54.19 18.21
C LEU A 707 -25.73 53.33 19.47
N ALA A 708 -25.63 52.00 19.37
CA ALA A 708 -25.60 51.10 20.52
C ALA A 708 -24.43 51.40 21.47
N SER A 709 -23.22 51.59 20.94
CA SER A 709 -22.05 52.01 21.73
C SER A 709 -22.26 53.38 22.40
N ARG A 710 -23.01 54.30 21.77
CA ARG A 710 -23.41 55.58 22.41
C ARG A 710 -24.43 55.41 23.52
N MET A 711 -25.34 54.44 23.38
CA MET A 711 -26.27 54.08 24.46
C MET A 711 -25.50 53.56 25.66
N GLU A 712 -24.46 52.75 25.46
CA GLU A 712 -23.63 52.28 26.58
C GLU A 712 -22.90 53.45 27.24
N SER A 713 -22.14 54.22 26.46
CA SER A 713 -21.27 55.27 27.01
C SER A 713 -22.03 56.41 27.68
N SER A 714 -23.27 56.68 27.24
CA SER A 714 -24.20 57.64 27.86
C SER A 714 -25.10 57.02 28.93
N GLY A 715 -24.93 55.73 29.21
CA GLY A 715 -25.64 54.99 30.24
C GLY A 715 -25.08 55.26 31.64
N GLU A 716 -25.91 54.95 32.64
CA GLU A 716 -25.50 54.99 34.05
C GLU A 716 -25.09 53.59 34.53
N PRO A 717 -24.09 53.49 35.43
CA PRO A 717 -23.67 52.20 35.96
C PRO A 717 -24.81 51.48 36.68
N GLY A 718 -24.95 50.18 36.40
CA GLY A 718 -26.01 49.35 36.97
C GLY A 718 -27.38 49.59 36.36
N MET A 719 -27.49 50.30 35.24
CA MET A 719 -28.75 50.54 34.54
C MET A 719 -28.70 50.03 33.10
N VAL A 720 -29.81 49.47 32.61
CA VAL A 720 -29.98 49.10 31.20
C VAL A 720 -30.46 50.33 30.42
N ASN A 721 -29.60 50.87 29.54
CA ASN A 721 -29.95 51.98 28.65
C ASN A 721 -30.46 51.51 27.30
N ILE A 722 -31.59 52.06 26.85
CA ILE A 722 -32.11 51.82 25.50
C ILE A 722 -32.37 53.12 24.74
N SER A 723 -32.23 53.07 23.42
CA SER A 723 -32.63 54.13 22.49
C SER A 723 -34.16 54.24 22.33
N GLY A 724 -34.65 55.36 21.80
CA GLY A 724 -36.04 55.56 21.43
C GLY A 724 -36.57 54.52 20.43
N ASP A 725 -35.75 54.15 19.43
CA ASP A 725 -36.13 53.12 18.45
C ASP A 725 -36.36 51.76 19.11
N THR A 726 -35.51 51.38 20.08
CA THR A 726 -35.69 50.15 20.88
C THR A 726 -36.90 50.27 21.81
N TYR A 727 -37.15 51.45 22.39
CA TYR A 727 -38.29 51.68 23.28
C TYR A 727 -39.62 51.41 22.58
N GLU A 728 -39.79 51.87 21.35
CA GLU A 728 -41.04 51.66 20.60
C GLU A 728 -41.36 50.17 20.40
N LEU A 729 -40.34 49.30 20.34
CA LEU A 729 -40.49 47.86 20.17
C LEU A 729 -40.85 47.13 21.47
N VAL A 730 -40.58 47.73 22.63
CA VAL A 730 -40.58 47.03 23.94
C VAL A 730 -41.40 47.71 25.02
N LYS A 731 -41.96 48.89 24.77
CA LYS A 731 -42.73 49.70 25.72
C LYS A 731 -43.92 48.98 26.36
N ASP A 732 -44.48 47.99 25.66
CA ASP A 732 -45.60 47.18 26.16
C ASP A 732 -45.15 46.01 27.06
N HIS A 733 -43.85 45.73 27.12
CA HIS A 733 -43.26 44.59 27.84
C HIS A 733 -42.46 44.99 29.09
N PHE A 734 -41.96 46.23 29.15
CA PHE A 734 -41.11 46.70 30.23
C PHE A 734 -41.51 48.07 30.77
N LYS A 735 -41.28 48.29 32.06
CA LYS A 735 -41.39 49.62 32.67
C LYS A 735 -40.16 50.43 32.29
N THR A 736 -40.38 51.61 31.72
CA THR A 736 -39.30 52.48 31.24
C THR A 736 -39.39 53.88 31.82
N GLU A 737 -38.24 54.52 32.06
CA GLU A 737 -38.14 55.92 32.45
C GLU A 737 -37.41 56.73 31.36
N TYR A 738 -38.09 57.73 30.80
CA TYR A 738 -37.48 58.68 29.86
C TYR A 738 -36.47 59.58 30.57
N ARG A 739 -35.28 59.76 29.97
CA ARG A 739 -34.18 60.51 30.62
C ARG A 739 -33.59 61.64 29.78
N GLY A 740 -34.26 62.01 28.69
CA GLY A 740 -33.76 63.02 27.77
C GLY A 740 -33.02 62.44 26.56
N LYS A 741 -32.38 63.34 25.80
CA LYS A 741 -31.80 63.04 24.49
C LYS A 741 -30.28 63.12 24.47
N ILE A 742 -29.65 62.36 23.58
CA ILE A 742 -28.24 62.55 23.21
C ILE A 742 -28.09 63.00 21.77
N LYS A 743 -27.07 63.80 21.51
CA LYS A 743 -26.70 64.20 20.15
C LYS A 743 -25.89 63.10 19.47
N ALA A 744 -26.49 62.42 18.50
CA ALA A 744 -25.82 61.43 17.67
C ALA A 744 -25.26 62.11 16.40
N LYS A 745 -23.97 61.84 16.11
CA LYS A 745 -23.33 62.30 14.86
C LYS A 745 -24.12 61.72 13.68
N ASN A 746 -24.60 62.58 12.79
CA ASN A 746 -25.39 62.24 11.59
C ASN A 746 -26.85 61.77 11.80
N LYS A 747 -27.36 61.62 13.04
CA LYS A 747 -28.78 61.26 13.32
C LYS A 747 -29.57 62.29 14.14
N GLY A 748 -28.95 63.39 14.58
CA GLY A 748 -29.63 64.43 15.35
C GLY A 748 -29.75 64.08 16.83
N GLU A 749 -30.85 64.46 17.49
CA GLU A 749 -31.11 64.13 18.89
C GLU A 749 -31.88 62.82 19.00
N VAL A 750 -31.37 61.86 19.78
CA VAL A 750 -31.95 60.53 19.98
C VAL A 750 -32.46 60.42 21.41
N ASP A 751 -33.73 60.05 21.57
CA ASP A 751 -34.37 59.80 22.87
C ASP A 751 -33.77 58.57 23.57
N MET A 752 -33.69 58.62 24.91
CA MET A 752 -33.17 57.52 25.73
C MET A 752 -34.11 57.17 26.89
N TYR A 753 -34.12 55.88 27.24
CA TYR A 753 -35.00 55.33 28.28
C TYR A 753 -34.25 54.32 29.14
N PHE A 754 -34.40 54.38 30.47
CA PHE A 754 -33.92 53.34 31.38
C PHE A 754 -34.97 52.25 31.53
N ILE A 755 -34.56 50.98 31.52
CA ILE A 755 -35.43 49.88 31.95
C ILE A 755 -35.46 49.82 33.47
N LYS A 756 -36.67 49.73 34.05
CA LYS A 756 -36.91 49.65 35.51
C LYS A 756 -37.38 48.27 35.98
N GLY A 757 -37.70 47.38 35.05
CA GLY A 757 -38.19 46.03 35.30
C GLY A 757 -39.20 45.60 34.25
N THR A 758 -39.73 44.39 34.40
CA THR A 758 -40.83 43.88 33.58
C THR A 758 -42.13 44.65 33.88
N ALA A 759 -42.98 44.85 32.86
CA ALA A 759 -44.27 45.54 32.99
C ALA A 759 -45.18 44.94 34.07
#